data_AF-A0A8H5LFX6-F1
#
_entry.id   AF-A0A8H5LFX6-F1
#
_cell.length_a   1.000
_cell.length_b   1.000
_cell.length_c   1.000
_cell.angle_alpha   90.00
_cell.angle_beta   90.00
_cell.angle_gamma   90.00
#
_symmetry.space_group_name_H-M   'P 1'
#
loop_
_entity.id
_entity.type
_entity.pdbx_description
1 polymer ?
#
loop_
_entity_poly.entity_id
_entity_poly.type
_entity_poly.pdbx_seq_one_letter_code
_entity_poly.pdbx_strand_id
1 'polypeptide(L)'
;MPSPEDARLDRLEGYHYHSLSAALRNVLNTEIALMTYAQIIDGLPTADVVWDRYSATYEPSHPIINHTNLCGGALEKAKGFCAQFSMADVMVDLEKLKAYRNAKPSSRSFQLRLIEMTACALHRIGVQLSQLEKVHDPATTASHNIESTIEWERPPDDLCRFPPKPTMFIATQFTAHDRYPNGVDDMVGYWVENRILGGVALFDRSQSWTGDDEPNVYFQCTRARVTFRVCQLLDTQQSALISFLLADPGDADIKRPLPILPTSDNRVRIDPGDAIPVKKVYRDIWERKLPPRRWRAPRLERPKSSLDYPELDTDAEVFFFLWPSRSDQGRFCSFIKHVWRRSTSKTLTPDDQVSSPFNIYYEKYPAPVDVDKSLNISFRHCVYPYCIHNKGLAIVFHAKCVEIAAPFGIPLHEYRLVTEHSYRCASLNHEIRRGRVRELIEGALSKTYGKLSPELWHIVSDDDELIRLYTIAELSLQHRKTEWSVDLSLPVLITVVRMDGVEYVGSFTNYSGIASHQTTRLIIPSELKNFYIANDHLGIRRITPDPKESSLDTVHPAYWKTVSANSQTINFRGDGVKLRELLTPSIYPRVLWPRPVAQSELNSMAFYYAGWGEGDLEARLRTLTFNEPGTTGYSVCWANDEMVSIHVHRNMEHREADRTVTHEHSEIEDRSLLKWTCYPVQEDEYVQEVWLRGSEKYDTTRPLPSHGDGGVKYHVSTPWGLNKYKRPSDIALALVTSKGRKIVAGSFPDHHGQHSSYSKHRHWDLVAKTSANAPLQVFFSPSDHGIPLIAATRLADNHTAAPPPSQTPLGTMPRFNPLHTLHYSSASLENITEVLVCKSKNKRDTGVIRHFDLENSRMVESPYKKVAGLLFRYADGSQASVGCFRFDCAEMPLARDASRGLFVRTRPGKIVQIPPHVAAIDIKPPEAEGEFTWMEMPWTGVLEWWFNPDNLDTSITHIL
;
A
#
# COMPACT_ATOMS: atom_id res chain seq x y z
N MET A 1 12.70 41.00 9.10
CA MET A 1 13.99 40.89 8.39
C MET A 1 14.39 42.30 8.00
N PRO A 2 15.62 42.76 8.25
CA PRO A 2 16.08 44.03 7.68
C PRO A 2 15.99 43.93 6.15
N SER A 3 15.48 44.97 5.49
CA SER A 3 15.45 45.02 4.03
C SER A 3 16.89 44.93 3.50
N PRO A 4 17.15 44.15 2.44
CA PRO A 4 18.44 44.20 1.77
C PRO A 4 18.73 45.65 1.35
N GLU A 5 19.94 46.12 1.60
CA GLU A 5 20.38 47.39 1.05
C GLU A 5 20.55 47.19 -0.47
N ASP A 6 19.74 47.87 -1.28
CA ASP A 6 19.83 47.75 -2.73
C ASP A 6 20.73 48.84 -3.34
N ALA A 7 21.41 48.51 -4.44
CA ALA A 7 22.25 49.42 -5.20
C ALA A 7 22.02 49.27 -6.71
N ARG A 8 22.21 50.38 -7.43
CA ARG A 8 22.16 50.40 -8.90
C ARG A 8 23.38 49.71 -9.51
N LEU A 9 23.18 49.03 -10.64
CA LEU A 9 24.26 48.37 -11.37
C LEU A 9 25.26 49.35 -12.01
N ASP A 10 24.85 50.60 -12.25
CA ASP A 10 25.71 51.66 -12.79
C ASP A 10 26.83 52.12 -11.85
N ARG A 11 26.81 51.68 -10.58
CA ARG A 11 27.90 51.90 -9.61
C ARG A 11 29.11 50.99 -9.84
N LEU A 12 29.02 50.04 -10.77
CA LEU A 12 30.17 49.27 -11.23
C LEU A 12 31.05 50.13 -12.13
N GLU A 13 32.36 49.92 -12.05
CA GLU A 13 33.34 50.66 -12.84
C GLU A 13 34.24 49.71 -13.64
N GLY A 14 34.79 50.21 -14.74
CA GLY A 14 35.79 49.51 -15.53
C GLY A 14 35.31 48.15 -16.06
N TYR A 15 36.17 47.14 -15.90
CA TYR A 15 35.97 45.82 -16.50
C TYR A 15 34.65 45.15 -16.07
N HIS A 16 34.30 45.20 -14.78
CA HIS A 16 33.07 44.59 -14.24
C HIS A 16 31.80 45.21 -14.83
N TYR A 17 31.78 46.53 -15.01
CA TYR A 17 30.65 47.21 -15.66
C TYR A 17 30.50 46.75 -17.12
N HIS A 18 31.59 46.76 -17.87
CA HIS A 18 31.57 46.38 -19.29
C HIS A 18 31.14 44.92 -19.48
N SER A 19 31.66 43.99 -18.67
CA SER A 19 31.29 42.57 -18.74
C SER A 19 29.82 42.33 -18.43
N LEU A 20 29.27 42.92 -17.34
CA LEU A 20 27.87 42.73 -16.99
C LEU A 20 26.92 43.42 -17.98
N SER A 21 27.29 44.61 -18.48
CA SER A 21 26.53 45.29 -19.53
C SER A 21 26.50 44.49 -20.83
N ALA A 22 27.62 43.88 -21.23
CA ALA A 22 27.67 43.00 -22.41
C ALA A 22 26.78 41.76 -22.20
N ALA A 23 26.92 41.11 -21.04
CA ALA A 23 26.12 39.94 -20.66
C ALA A 23 24.62 40.21 -20.77
N LEU A 24 24.14 41.32 -20.19
CA LEU A 24 22.73 41.67 -20.21
C LEU A 24 22.25 42.02 -21.62
N ARG A 25 23.01 42.79 -22.40
CA ARG A 25 22.66 43.09 -23.79
C ARG A 25 22.56 41.82 -24.63
N ASN A 26 23.52 40.89 -24.48
CA ASN A 26 23.51 39.63 -25.21
C ASN A 26 22.27 38.79 -24.87
N VAL A 27 21.91 38.69 -23.58
CA VAL A 27 20.70 37.96 -23.17
C VAL A 27 19.42 38.65 -23.65
N LEU A 28 19.31 39.98 -23.49
CA LEU A 28 18.11 40.74 -23.88
C LEU A 28 17.87 40.73 -25.40
N ASN A 29 18.92 40.59 -26.20
CA ASN A 29 18.82 40.46 -27.66
C ASN A 29 18.35 39.06 -28.12
N THR A 30 18.17 38.10 -27.22
CA THR A 30 17.66 36.77 -27.59
C THR A 30 16.14 36.80 -27.82
N GLU A 31 15.69 35.98 -28.77
CA GLU A 31 14.25 35.83 -29.06
C GLU A 31 13.49 35.32 -27.83
N ILE A 32 14.07 34.40 -27.05
CA ILE A 32 13.44 33.86 -25.84
C ILE A 32 13.25 34.94 -24.77
N ALA A 33 14.20 35.88 -24.60
CA ALA A 33 14.05 37.00 -23.68
C ALA A 33 12.96 37.96 -24.15
N LEU A 34 12.99 38.32 -25.43
CA LEU A 34 11.99 39.20 -26.03
C LEU A 34 10.57 38.63 -25.86
N MET A 35 10.36 37.37 -26.20
CA MET A 35 9.05 36.70 -26.09
C MET A 35 8.61 36.51 -24.64
N THR A 36 9.54 36.34 -23.71
CA THR A 36 9.23 36.22 -22.27
C THR A 36 8.74 37.55 -21.71
N TYR A 37 9.43 38.65 -22.01
CA TYR A 37 9.02 39.98 -21.56
C TYR A 37 7.76 40.48 -22.26
N ALA A 38 7.56 40.15 -23.54
CA ALA A 38 6.33 40.45 -24.25
C ALA A 38 5.12 39.83 -23.58
N GLN A 39 5.20 38.58 -23.08
CA GLN A 39 4.11 37.96 -22.33
C GLN A 39 3.81 38.67 -21.00
N ILE A 40 4.82 39.22 -20.32
CA ILE A 40 4.60 39.97 -19.07
C ILE A 40 3.91 41.31 -19.34
N ILE A 41 4.24 41.95 -20.47
CA ILE A 41 3.60 43.20 -20.92
C ILE A 41 2.18 42.91 -21.42
N ASP A 42 1.97 41.78 -22.09
CA ASP A 42 0.65 41.27 -22.45
C ASP A 42 -0.21 41.17 -21.19
N GLY A 43 0.30 40.53 -20.15
CA GLY A 43 -0.35 40.37 -18.85
C GLY A 43 -0.72 38.92 -18.56
N LEU A 44 -0.81 38.08 -19.59
CA LEU A 44 -0.96 36.64 -19.47
C LEU A 44 0.07 35.88 -20.31
N PRO A 45 0.56 34.72 -19.83
CA PRO A 45 1.38 33.84 -20.65
C PRO A 45 0.55 33.18 -21.75
N THR A 46 1.19 32.80 -22.85
CA THR A 46 0.55 32.01 -23.90
C THR A 46 0.29 30.57 -23.42
N ALA A 47 -0.75 29.93 -23.97
CA ALA A 47 -1.21 28.62 -23.55
C ALA A 47 -0.11 27.56 -23.59
N ASP A 48 0.69 27.54 -24.66
CA ASP A 48 1.84 26.65 -24.82
C ASP A 48 2.85 26.77 -23.67
N VAL A 49 3.11 28.00 -23.21
CA VAL A 49 4.05 28.28 -22.12
C VAL A 49 3.46 27.87 -20.76
N VAL A 50 2.14 27.93 -20.59
CA VAL A 50 1.47 27.43 -19.38
C VAL A 50 1.54 25.90 -19.30
N TRP A 51 1.37 25.21 -20.44
CA TRP A 51 1.46 23.74 -20.52
C TRP A 51 2.90 23.22 -20.47
N ASP A 52 3.89 24.02 -20.85
CA ASP A 52 5.33 23.75 -20.70
C ASP A 52 5.80 23.87 -19.23
N ARG A 53 5.16 23.11 -18.35
CA ARG A 53 5.46 23.00 -16.92
C ARG A 53 5.53 21.54 -16.49
N TYR A 54 6.53 21.21 -15.67
CA TYR A 54 6.79 19.85 -15.17
C TYR A 54 5.56 19.17 -14.50
N SER A 55 4.59 19.95 -14.00
CA SER A 55 3.34 19.44 -13.42
C SER A 55 2.21 20.46 -13.66
N ALA A 56 1.83 20.68 -14.92
CA ALA A 56 0.68 21.51 -15.24
C ALA A 56 -0.59 20.94 -14.57
N THR A 57 -1.17 21.69 -13.63
CA THR A 57 -2.37 21.31 -12.86
C THR A 57 -3.65 21.91 -13.43
N TYR A 58 -3.58 22.57 -14.59
CA TYR A 58 -4.72 23.22 -15.20
C TYR A 58 -5.55 22.24 -16.01
N GLU A 59 -6.86 22.45 -16.03
CA GLU A 59 -7.81 21.65 -16.82
C GLU A 59 -7.95 22.24 -18.23
N PRO A 60 -8.26 21.43 -19.26
CA PRO A 60 -8.50 21.94 -20.61
C PRO A 60 -9.61 23.00 -20.73
N SER A 61 -10.48 23.14 -19.71
CA SER A 61 -11.56 24.13 -19.66
C SER A 61 -11.13 25.53 -19.19
N HIS A 62 -9.88 25.70 -18.71
CA HIS A 62 -9.40 26.99 -18.23
C HIS A 62 -9.31 28.02 -19.38
N PRO A 63 -9.78 29.28 -19.21
CA PRO A 63 -9.81 30.29 -20.27
C PRO A 63 -8.47 30.57 -20.99
N ILE A 64 -7.36 30.33 -20.28
CA ILE A 64 -5.98 30.51 -20.76
C ILE A 64 -5.66 29.62 -21.97
N ILE A 65 -6.41 28.53 -22.19
CA ILE A 65 -6.22 27.65 -23.34
C ILE A 65 -6.45 28.37 -24.68
N ASN A 66 -7.22 29.46 -24.67
CA ASN A 66 -7.51 30.26 -25.86
C ASN A 66 -6.43 31.30 -26.15
N HIS A 67 -5.58 31.63 -25.16
CA HIS A 67 -4.51 32.62 -25.28
C HIS A 67 -3.31 32.05 -26.05
N THR A 68 -3.49 31.86 -27.35
CA THR A 68 -2.51 31.17 -28.22
C THR A 68 -1.46 32.10 -28.81
N ASN A 69 -1.75 33.40 -28.88
CA ASN A 69 -0.87 34.42 -29.46
C ASN A 69 -0.85 35.66 -28.57
N LEU A 70 0.21 36.45 -28.66
CA LEU A 70 0.32 37.73 -27.97
C LEU A 70 -0.72 38.73 -28.49
N CYS A 71 -1.28 39.51 -27.57
CA CYS A 71 -2.12 40.66 -27.81
C CYS A 71 -1.36 41.77 -28.54
N GLY A 72 -2.07 42.56 -29.33
CA GLY A 72 -1.49 43.62 -30.14
C GLY A 72 -0.71 44.64 -29.30
N GLY A 73 0.51 44.99 -29.74
CA GLY A 73 1.36 45.99 -29.07
C GLY A 73 2.26 45.44 -27.97
N ALA A 74 2.04 44.21 -27.48
CA ALA A 74 2.87 43.61 -26.43
C ALA A 74 4.32 43.40 -26.90
N LEU A 75 4.49 42.88 -28.12
CA LEU A 75 5.78 42.58 -28.72
C LEU A 75 6.56 43.87 -29.05
N GLU A 76 5.89 44.88 -29.58
CA GLU A 76 6.48 46.19 -29.94
C GLU A 76 6.99 46.91 -28.68
N LYS A 77 6.20 46.90 -27.60
CA LYS A 77 6.61 47.46 -26.31
C LYS A 77 7.82 46.71 -25.73
N ALA A 78 7.83 45.38 -25.82
CA ALA A 78 8.99 44.58 -25.39
C ALA A 78 10.25 44.88 -26.19
N LYS A 79 10.14 45.02 -27.52
CA LYS A 79 11.25 45.42 -28.40
C LYS A 79 11.79 46.80 -28.03
N GLY A 80 10.89 47.76 -27.81
CA GLY A 80 11.25 49.11 -27.37
C GLY A 80 12.00 49.10 -26.04
N PHE A 81 11.50 48.36 -25.06
CA PHE A 81 12.16 48.20 -23.76
C PHE A 81 13.57 47.59 -23.89
N CYS A 82 13.70 46.46 -24.61
CA CYS A 82 15.00 45.80 -24.78
C CYS A 82 16.03 46.71 -25.49
N ALA A 83 15.58 47.49 -26.48
CA ALA A 83 16.45 48.42 -27.21
C ALA A 83 16.92 49.62 -26.36
N GLN A 84 16.09 50.08 -25.41
CA GLN A 84 16.36 51.24 -24.56
C GLN A 84 16.95 50.86 -23.18
N PHE A 85 17.20 49.57 -22.94
CA PHE A 85 17.66 49.07 -21.66
C PHE A 85 18.93 49.78 -21.14
N SER A 86 18.87 50.22 -19.89
CA SER A 86 19.99 50.84 -19.17
C SER A 86 20.28 50.14 -17.85
N MET A 87 21.57 50.03 -17.52
CA MET A 87 22.04 49.47 -16.25
C MET A 87 21.61 50.29 -15.03
N ALA A 88 21.38 51.59 -15.21
CA ALA A 88 20.96 52.51 -14.14
C ALA A 88 19.55 52.19 -13.61
N ASP A 89 18.74 51.50 -14.41
CA ASP A 89 17.34 51.21 -14.09
C ASP A 89 17.20 49.93 -13.24
N VAL A 90 18.27 49.15 -13.06
CA VAL A 90 18.23 47.88 -12.36
C VAL A 90 18.87 48.00 -10.97
N MET A 91 18.08 47.67 -9.94
CA MET A 91 18.50 47.59 -8.54
C MET A 91 18.76 46.14 -8.13
N VAL A 92 19.86 45.91 -7.42
CA VAL A 92 20.25 44.59 -6.89
C VAL A 92 20.81 44.71 -5.48
N ASP A 93 20.81 43.60 -4.76
CA ASP A 93 21.38 43.51 -3.41
C ASP A 93 22.85 43.97 -3.39
N LEU A 94 23.16 44.88 -2.47
CA LEU A 94 24.46 45.51 -2.34
C LEU A 94 25.57 44.53 -1.99
N GLU A 95 25.29 43.48 -1.22
CA GLU A 95 26.29 42.47 -0.86
C GLU A 95 26.67 41.62 -2.08
N LYS A 96 25.70 41.25 -2.92
CA LYS A 96 25.97 40.57 -4.21
C LYS A 96 26.78 41.47 -5.15
N LEU A 97 26.44 42.76 -5.23
CA LEU A 97 27.17 43.73 -6.04
C LEU A 97 28.62 43.90 -5.57
N LYS A 98 28.84 44.01 -4.24
CA LYS A 98 30.19 44.07 -3.65
C LYS A 98 30.98 42.79 -3.92
N ALA A 99 30.34 41.62 -3.81
CA ALA A 99 30.99 40.33 -4.08
C ALA A 99 31.45 40.24 -5.55
N TYR A 100 30.62 40.68 -6.50
CA TYR A 100 31.01 40.73 -7.91
C TYR A 100 32.19 41.69 -8.14
N ARG A 101 32.12 42.91 -7.58
CA ARG A 101 33.19 43.92 -7.70
C ARG A 101 34.53 43.43 -7.13
N ASN A 102 34.49 42.70 -6.03
CA ASN A 102 35.70 42.19 -5.37
C ASN A 102 36.28 40.94 -6.06
N ALA A 103 35.53 40.30 -6.96
CA ALA A 103 36.00 39.13 -7.68
C ALA A 103 37.03 39.52 -8.76
N LYS A 104 38.17 38.81 -8.79
CA LYS A 104 39.24 39.06 -9.76
C LYS A 104 38.76 38.78 -11.19
N PRO A 105 38.91 39.70 -12.16
CA PRO A 105 38.56 39.47 -13.56
C PRO A 105 39.09 38.13 -14.10
N SER A 106 38.27 37.47 -14.92
CA SER A 106 38.55 36.17 -15.55
C SER A 106 38.76 34.99 -14.57
N SER A 107 38.68 35.19 -13.26
CA SER A 107 38.68 34.08 -12.29
C SER A 107 37.36 33.30 -12.31
N ARG A 108 37.37 32.06 -11.80
CA ARG A 108 36.15 31.26 -11.64
C ARG A 108 35.11 31.95 -10.76
N SER A 109 35.55 32.60 -9.68
CA SER A 109 34.67 33.37 -8.81
C SER A 109 34.00 34.53 -9.56
N PHE A 110 34.75 35.25 -10.41
CA PHE A 110 34.18 36.30 -11.25
C PHE A 110 33.12 35.77 -12.22
N GLN A 111 33.34 34.61 -12.84
CA GLN A 111 32.38 33.98 -13.74
C GLN A 111 31.07 33.61 -13.01
N LEU A 112 31.16 33.00 -11.83
CA LEU A 112 29.98 32.64 -11.03
C LEU A 112 29.20 33.88 -10.58
N ARG A 113 29.90 34.92 -10.12
CA ARG A 113 29.26 36.20 -9.73
C ARG A 113 28.68 36.93 -10.95
N LEU A 114 29.28 36.85 -12.14
CA LEU A 114 28.70 37.38 -13.37
C LEU A 114 27.35 36.69 -13.70
N ILE A 115 27.27 35.36 -13.57
CA ILE A 115 26.01 34.61 -13.74
C ILE A 115 24.98 35.03 -12.68
N GLU A 116 25.38 35.14 -11.41
CA GLU A 116 24.52 35.59 -10.31
C GLU A 116 23.92 36.97 -10.58
N MET A 117 24.75 37.93 -10.99
CA MET A 117 24.32 39.29 -11.31
C MET A 117 23.43 39.35 -12.54
N THR A 118 23.72 38.54 -13.56
CA THR A 118 22.87 38.44 -14.76
C THR A 118 21.49 37.91 -14.40
N ALA A 119 21.41 36.83 -13.62
CA ALA A 119 20.14 36.26 -13.17
C ALA A 119 19.33 37.24 -12.29
N CYS A 120 20.00 37.94 -11.35
CA CYS A 120 19.35 38.94 -10.50
C CYS A 120 18.79 40.11 -11.33
N ALA A 121 19.52 40.56 -12.35
CA ALA A 121 19.06 41.64 -13.22
C ALA A 121 17.86 41.22 -14.08
N LEU A 122 17.86 40.02 -14.66
CA LEU A 122 16.71 39.49 -15.42
C LEU A 122 15.47 39.35 -14.53
N HIS A 123 15.64 38.82 -13.32
CA HIS A 123 14.57 38.75 -12.32
C HIS A 123 13.99 40.14 -12.05
N ARG A 124 14.85 41.14 -11.80
CA ARG A 124 14.43 42.50 -11.48
C ARG A 124 13.73 43.19 -12.65
N ILE A 125 14.17 42.97 -13.88
CA ILE A 125 13.49 43.44 -15.08
C ILE A 125 12.09 42.82 -15.16
N GLY A 126 11.96 41.53 -14.89
CA GLY A 126 10.66 40.84 -14.81
C GLY A 126 9.70 41.47 -13.80
N VAL A 127 10.20 41.77 -12.61
CA VAL A 127 9.46 42.48 -11.54
C VAL A 127 9.03 43.88 -11.98
N GLN A 128 9.91 44.64 -12.63
CA GLN A 128 9.58 45.99 -13.11
C GLN A 128 8.49 45.94 -14.18
N LEU A 129 8.63 45.05 -15.14
CA LEU A 129 7.65 44.88 -16.21
C LEU A 129 6.33 44.34 -15.68
N SER A 130 6.31 43.52 -14.63
CA SER A 130 5.07 43.03 -14.02
C SER A 130 4.26 44.15 -13.36
N GLN A 131 4.92 45.21 -12.90
CA GLN A 131 4.30 46.39 -12.29
C GLN A 131 3.78 47.42 -13.30
N LEU A 132 4.19 47.33 -14.57
CA LEU A 132 3.66 48.19 -15.63
C LEU A 132 2.25 47.76 -16.07
N GLU A 133 1.51 48.73 -16.61
CA GLU A 133 0.20 48.51 -17.21
C GLU A 133 0.24 47.48 -18.34
N LYS A 134 -0.76 46.59 -18.34
CA LYS A 134 -0.88 45.45 -19.25
C LYS A 134 -1.66 45.80 -20.50
N VAL A 135 -1.34 45.15 -21.62
CA VAL A 135 -2.01 45.38 -22.93
C VAL A 135 -2.95 44.25 -23.34
N HIS A 136 -3.32 43.37 -22.40
CA HIS A 136 -4.14 42.20 -22.66
C HIS A 136 -5.47 42.55 -23.34
N ASP A 137 -5.80 41.85 -24.42
CA ASP A 137 -7.10 41.90 -25.09
C ASP A 137 -7.96 40.70 -24.64
N PRO A 138 -9.07 40.91 -23.91
CA PRO A 138 -9.98 39.85 -23.47
C PRO A 138 -10.52 38.96 -24.59
N ALA A 139 -10.55 39.43 -25.85
CA ALA A 139 -10.98 38.61 -26.98
C ALA A 139 -10.10 37.36 -27.17
N THR A 140 -8.86 37.40 -26.70
CA THR A 140 -7.88 36.31 -26.81
C THR A 140 -8.01 35.23 -25.74
N THR A 141 -8.89 35.42 -24.74
CA THR A 141 -9.09 34.55 -23.56
C THR A 141 -10.57 34.21 -23.35
N ALA A 142 -11.32 34.05 -24.44
CA ALA A 142 -12.77 33.82 -24.40
C ALA A 142 -13.52 34.91 -23.61
N SER A 143 -13.17 36.18 -23.85
CA SER A 143 -13.76 37.37 -23.21
C SER A 143 -13.45 37.53 -21.71
N HIS A 144 -12.48 36.78 -21.17
CA HIS A 144 -12.03 36.97 -19.80
C HIS A 144 -10.96 38.06 -19.75
N ASN A 145 -11.04 38.97 -18.78
CA ASN A 145 -9.91 39.85 -18.49
C ASN A 145 -8.82 39.08 -17.71
N ILE A 146 -7.70 39.75 -17.41
CA ILE A 146 -6.57 39.15 -16.68
C ILE A 146 -7.03 38.58 -15.34
N GLU A 147 -7.77 39.35 -14.55
CA GLU A 147 -8.21 38.99 -13.20
C GLU A 147 -9.15 37.78 -13.20
N SER A 148 -10.20 37.80 -14.02
CA SER A 148 -11.13 36.67 -14.18
C SER A 148 -10.47 35.41 -14.76
N THR A 149 -9.38 35.55 -15.52
CA THR A 149 -8.58 34.40 -15.97
C THR A 149 -7.76 33.81 -14.82
N ILE A 150 -7.19 34.64 -13.94
CA ILE A 150 -6.41 34.22 -12.78
C ILE A 150 -7.29 33.58 -11.70
N GLU A 151 -8.43 34.20 -11.42
CA GLU A 151 -9.39 33.79 -10.39
C GLU A 151 -10.29 32.64 -10.83
N TRP A 152 -10.14 32.15 -12.06
CA TRP A 152 -10.96 31.07 -12.59
C TRP A 152 -10.89 29.85 -11.66
N GLU A 153 -12.03 29.52 -11.05
CA GLU A 153 -12.18 28.34 -10.23
C GLU A 153 -12.80 27.20 -11.03
N ARG A 154 -12.25 26.01 -10.82
CA ARG A 154 -12.82 24.79 -11.39
C ARG A 154 -14.25 24.60 -10.84
N PRO A 155 -15.22 24.20 -11.69
CA PRO A 155 -16.52 23.73 -11.21
C PRO A 155 -16.35 22.62 -10.15
N PRO A 156 -17.18 22.59 -9.10
CA PRO A 156 -16.98 21.69 -7.97
C PRO A 156 -17.22 20.22 -8.35
N ASP A 157 -16.14 19.45 -8.45
CA ASP A 157 -16.14 17.98 -8.47
C ASP A 157 -15.30 17.42 -7.29
N ASP A 158 -15.64 16.22 -6.82
CA ASP A 158 -15.13 15.54 -5.60
C ASP A 158 -13.61 15.21 -5.56
N LEU A 159 -12.80 15.74 -6.49
CA LEU A 159 -11.37 15.49 -6.59
C LEU A 159 -10.56 16.79 -6.44
N CYS A 160 -10.09 17.06 -5.22
CA CYS A 160 -9.11 18.09 -4.83
C CYS A 160 -9.32 19.50 -5.42
N ARG A 161 -9.77 20.45 -4.58
CA ARG A 161 -9.72 21.88 -4.91
C ARG A 161 -8.27 22.38 -4.92
N PHE A 162 -7.78 22.84 -6.08
CA PHE A 162 -6.56 23.63 -6.18
C PHE A 162 -6.94 25.11 -6.16
N PRO A 163 -6.62 25.87 -5.10
CA PRO A 163 -6.93 27.29 -5.08
C PRO A 163 -6.15 28.02 -6.20
N PRO A 164 -6.77 29.02 -6.86
CA PRO A 164 -6.11 29.82 -7.87
C PRO A 164 -4.83 30.47 -7.31
N LYS A 165 -3.84 30.65 -8.17
CA LYS A 165 -2.58 31.31 -7.81
C LYS A 165 -2.70 32.81 -8.12
N PRO A 166 -1.96 33.68 -7.40
CA PRO A 166 -2.10 35.14 -7.59
C PRO A 166 -1.56 35.66 -8.93
N THR A 167 -0.97 34.79 -9.76
CA THR A 167 -0.49 35.10 -11.11
C THR A 167 -0.39 33.81 -11.93
N MET A 168 -0.44 33.90 -13.25
CA MET A 168 -0.22 32.78 -14.18
C MET A 168 1.28 32.53 -14.50
N PHE A 169 2.15 33.50 -14.22
CA PHE A 169 3.61 33.41 -14.40
C PHE A 169 4.24 32.65 -13.23
N ILE A 170 4.17 31.32 -13.25
CA ILE A 170 4.55 30.47 -12.11
C ILE A 170 5.75 29.60 -12.44
N ALA A 171 6.81 29.73 -11.63
CA ALA A 171 7.83 28.70 -11.44
C ALA A 171 7.44 27.83 -10.24
N THR A 172 7.13 26.54 -10.45
CA THR A 172 6.41 25.64 -9.52
C THR A 172 6.89 25.64 -8.06
N GLN A 173 8.19 25.78 -7.80
CA GLN A 173 8.76 25.78 -6.43
C GLN A 173 8.95 27.19 -5.85
N PHE A 174 8.87 28.25 -6.67
CA PHE A 174 9.11 29.64 -6.31
C PHE A 174 7.78 30.42 -6.23
N THR A 175 6.93 29.99 -5.29
CA THR A 175 5.56 30.54 -5.11
C THR A 175 5.34 31.21 -3.76
N ALA A 176 6.43 31.49 -3.03
CA ALA A 176 6.41 32.01 -1.67
C ALA A 176 6.26 33.55 -1.60
N HIS A 177 5.33 34.09 -2.38
CA HIS A 177 5.06 35.54 -2.51
C HIS A 177 4.77 36.22 -1.17
N ASP A 178 4.24 35.51 -0.18
CA ASP A 178 4.04 36.00 1.20
C ASP A 178 5.34 36.38 1.91
N ARG A 179 6.50 36.04 1.34
CA ARG A 179 7.83 36.22 1.93
C ARG A 179 8.77 37.05 1.06
N TYR A 180 8.39 37.29 -0.20
CA TYR A 180 9.24 37.94 -1.17
C TYR A 180 9.18 39.47 -0.99
N PRO A 181 10.29 40.20 -1.18
CA PRO A 181 10.33 41.65 -0.99
C PRO A 181 9.29 42.44 -1.83
N ASN A 182 9.04 42.00 -3.06
CA ASN A 182 8.07 42.57 -4.00
C ASN A 182 6.83 41.65 -4.16
N GLY A 183 6.59 40.73 -3.23
CA GLY A 183 5.38 39.91 -3.21
C GLY A 183 5.20 39.02 -4.45
N VAL A 184 4.08 39.22 -5.16
CA VAL A 184 3.70 38.44 -6.35
C VAL A 184 4.62 38.73 -7.54
N ASP A 185 5.13 39.96 -7.65
CA ASP A 185 6.02 40.34 -8.76
C ASP A 185 7.31 39.50 -8.76
N ASP A 186 7.82 39.14 -7.58
CA ASP A 186 8.98 38.24 -7.49
C ASP A 186 8.69 36.83 -8.02
N MET A 187 7.44 36.36 -7.99
CA MET A 187 7.07 35.12 -8.68
C MET A 187 7.26 35.24 -10.20
N VAL A 188 6.94 36.41 -10.76
CA VAL A 188 7.15 36.72 -12.18
C VAL A 188 8.65 36.77 -12.49
N GLY A 189 9.45 37.39 -11.61
CA GLY A 189 10.92 37.42 -11.74
C GLY A 189 11.54 36.01 -11.81
N TYR A 190 11.17 35.11 -10.90
CA TYR A 190 11.65 33.72 -10.96
C TYR A 190 11.15 32.97 -12.19
N TRP A 191 9.94 33.29 -12.68
CA TRP A 191 9.43 32.73 -13.93
C TRP A 191 10.25 33.21 -15.13
N VAL A 192 10.66 34.49 -15.18
CA VAL A 192 11.55 35.05 -16.22
C VAL A 192 12.87 34.29 -16.27
N GLU A 193 13.53 34.10 -15.12
CA GLU A 193 14.79 33.35 -15.07
C GLU A 193 14.62 31.93 -15.61
N ASN A 194 13.59 31.22 -15.12
CA ASN A 194 13.30 29.88 -15.59
C ASN A 194 13.01 29.86 -17.10
N ARG A 195 12.41 30.91 -17.65
CA ARG A 195 12.10 31.00 -19.08
C ARG A 195 13.34 31.23 -19.93
N ILE A 196 14.13 32.25 -19.58
CA ILE A 196 15.25 32.76 -20.38
C ILE A 196 16.49 31.89 -20.19
N LEU A 197 16.87 31.60 -18.94
CA LEU A 197 18.08 30.83 -18.65
C LEU A 197 17.87 29.33 -18.80
N GLY A 198 16.61 28.86 -18.67
CA GLY A 198 16.26 27.44 -18.64
C GLY A 198 16.07 26.87 -17.23
N GLY A 199 16.30 27.69 -16.19
CA GLY A 199 16.04 27.38 -14.79
C GLY A 199 16.38 28.58 -13.90
N VAL A 200 15.88 28.56 -12.66
CA VAL A 200 16.28 29.57 -11.66
C VAL A 200 17.70 29.28 -11.20
N ALA A 201 18.58 30.31 -11.21
CA ALA A 201 19.99 30.17 -10.88
C ALA A 201 20.22 30.14 -9.35
N LEU A 202 20.85 29.07 -8.86
CA LEU A 202 21.12 28.78 -7.46
C LEU A 202 22.62 28.52 -7.22
N PHE A 203 23.09 28.82 -6.02
CA PHE A 203 24.51 28.76 -5.66
C PHE A 203 24.74 27.91 -4.43
N ASP A 204 25.88 27.23 -4.36
CA ASP A 204 26.30 26.47 -3.18
C ASP A 204 26.78 27.43 -2.08
N ARG A 205 26.08 27.43 -0.94
CA ARG A 205 26.40 28.23 0.26
C ARG A 205 26.77 27.33 1.45
N SER A 206 27.12 26.06 1.22
CA SER A 206 27.45 25.10 2.28
C SER A 206 28.71 25.45 3.05
N GLN A 207 29.63 26.14 2.39
CA GLN A 207 30.86 26.66 2.97
C GLN A 207 31.27 27.96 2.26
N SER A 208 32.24 28.67 2.86
CA SER A 208 32.87 29.82 2.22
C SER A 208 33.90 29.32 1.19
N TRP A 209 33.53 29.37 -0.08
CA TRP A 209 34.42 29.02 -1.19
C TRP A 209 35.44 30.13 -1.44
N THR A 210 36.72 29.78 -1.50
CA THR A 210 37.80 30.72 -1.85
C THR A 210 38.68 30.08 -2.92
N GLY A 211 38.62 30.58 -4.16
CA GLY A 211 39.45 30.11 -5.27
C GLY A 211 38.68 29.28 -6.31
N ASP A 212 39.41 28.41 -7.02
CA ASP A 212 38.91 27.69 -8.19
C ASP A 212 38.14 26.39 -7.85
N ASP A 213 37.99 26.05 -6.57
CA ASP A 213 37.28 24.85 -6.11
C ASP A 213 35.75 25.06 -5.94
N GLU A 214 35.24 26.28 -6.21
CA GLU A 214 33.80 26.59 -6.08
C GLU A 214 32.98 25.77 -7.11
N PRO A 215 31.89 25.07 -6.70
CA PRO A 215 31.08 24.27 -7.62
C PRO A 215 30.40 25.12 -8.70
N ASN A 216 30.09 24.51 -9.85
CA ASN A 216 29.31 25.18 -10.90
C ASN A 216 27.91 25.59 -10.39
N VAL A 217 27.33 26.58 -11.07
CA VAL A 217 25.97 27.07 -10.79
C VAL A 217 24.94 25.94 -10.93
N TYR A 218 23.91 25.98 -10.09
CA TYR A 218 22.80 25.03 -10.13
C TYR A 218 21.58 25.68 -10.74
N PHE A 219 20.90 25.00 -11.66
CA PHE A 219 19.62 25.42 -12.22
C PHE A 219 18.49 24.57 -11.66
N GLN A 220 17.44 25.25 -11.17
CA GLN A 220 16.17 24.60 -10.88
C GLN A 220 15.19 24.86 -12.02
N CYS A 221 15.07 23.88 -12.90
CA CYS A 221 14.16 23.92 -14.03
C CYS A 221 12.72 23.55 -13.60
N THR A 222 11.71 24.20 -14.19
CA THR A 222 10.30 23.84 -14.01
C THR A 222 9.56 23.52 -15.31
N ARG A 223 10.31 23.28 -16.40
CA ARG A 223 9.81 22.93 -17.74
C ARG A 223 9.17 21.55 -17.81
N ALA A 224 8.25 21.35 -18.77
CA ALA A 224 7.73 20.03 -19.03
C ALA A 224 8.84 19.12 -19.57
N ARG A 225 8.85 17.84 -19.15
CA ARG A 225 9.78 16.82 -19.68
C ARG A 225 11.28 17.19 -19.56
N VAL A 226 11.70 17.82 -18.47
CA VAL A 226 13.13 18.11 -18.19
C VAL A 226 13.62 17.50 -16.87
N THR A 227 13.31 18.12 -15.73
CA THR A 227 13.40 17.53 -14.39
C THR A 227 12.91 18.56 -13.38
N PHE A 228 12.35 18.12 -12.25
CA PHE A 228 12.00 19.03 -11.15
C PHE A 228 13.14 19.23 -10.13
N ARG A 229 14.21 18.43 -10.23
CA ARG A 229 15.35 18.46 -9.30
C ARG A 229 16.26 19.64 -9.62
N VAL A 230 17.00 20.09 -8.61
CA VAL A 230 18.02 21.12 -8.76
C VAL A 230 19.25 20.48 -9.37
N CYS A 231 19.64 20.89 -10.57
CA CYS A 231 20.74 20.29 -11.33
C CYS A 231 21.94 21.21 -11.37
N GLN A 232 23.13 20.68 -11.09
CA GLN A 232 24.36 21.41 -11.35
C GLN A 232 24.63 21.47 -12.85
N LEU A 233 25.06 22.63 -13.36
CA LEU A 233 25.52 22.73 -14.74
C LEU A 233 26.86 22.01 -14.95
N LEU A 234 27.02 21.41 -16.12
CA LEU A 234 28.28 20.84 -16.57
C LEU A 234 29.29 21.96 -16.85
N ASP A 235 30.59 21.63 -16.78
CA ASP A 235 31.65 22.59 -17.10
C ASP A 235 31.51 23.13 -18.53
N THR A 236 31.09 22.28 -19.47
CA THR A 236 30.82 22.66 -20.87
C THR A 236 29.64 23.63 -20.98
N GLN A 237 28.55 23.38 -20.24
CA GLN A 237 27.37 24.25 -20.22
C GLN A 237 27.68 25.61 -19.59
N GLN A 238 28.38 25.63 -18.45
CA GLN A 238 28.77 26.88 -17.79
C GLN A 238 29.78 27.67 -18.63
N SER A 239 30.76 26.99 -19.23
CA SER A 239 31.75 27.64 -20.11
C SER A 239 31.10 28.22 -21.36
N ALA A 240 30.14 27.51 -21.98
CA ALA A 240 29.37 28.01 -23.10
C ALA A 240 28.54 29.25 -22.69
N LEU A 241 27.91 29.22 -21.52
CA LEU A 241 27.19 30.38 -20.98
C LEU A 241 28.11 31.59 -20.79
N ILE A 242 29.26 31.42 -20.13
CA ILE A 242 30.22 32.52 -19.92
C ILE A 242 30.76 33.06 -21.24
N SER A 243 31.10 32.17 -22.18
CA SER A 243 31.56 32.54 -23.52
C SER A 243 30.53 33.40 -24.25
N PHE A 244 29.24 33.05 -24.13
CA PHE A 244 28.14 33.84 -24.68
C PHE A 244 27.93 35.18 -23.95
N LEU A 245 27.97 35.19 -22.61
CA LEU A 245 27.77 36.42 -21.83
C LEU A 245 28.89 37.45 -22.08
N LEU A 246 30.11 37.00 -22.40
CA LEU A 246 31.26 37.87 -22.66
C LEU A 246 31.54 38.07 -24.16
N ALA A 247 30.76 37.45 -25.05
CA ALA A 247 30.96 37.56 -26.49
C ALA A 247 30.64 38.98 -27.00
N ASP A 248 31.36 39.39 -28.04
CA ASP A 248 30.98 40.56 -28.82
C ASP A 248 29.63 40.32 -29.53
N PRO A 249 28.82 41.37 -29.80
CA PRO A 249 27.45 41.20 -30.29
C PRO A 249 27.29 40.32 -31.54
N GLY A 250 28.25 40.37 -32.48
CA GLY A 250 28.23 39.53 -33.68
C GLY A 250 28.53 38.04 -33.42
N ASP A 251 29.36 37.76 -32.42
CA ASP A 251 29.74 36.41 -31.99
C ASP A 251 28.70 35.78 -31.07
N ALA A 252 28.01 36.60 -30.28
CA ALA A 252 26.98 36.19 -29.35
C ALA A 252 25.85 35.44 -30.07
N ASP A 253 25.50 35.89 -31.28
CA ASP A 253 24.46 35.30 -32.12
C ASP A 253 24.80 33.89 -32.63
N ILE A 254 26.09 33.56 -32.73
CA ILE A 254 26.58 32.24 -33.15
C ILE A 254 26.71 31.30 -31.93
N LYS A 255 27.09 31.85 -30.76
CA LYS A 255 27.42 31.09 -29.54
C LYS A 255 26.24 30.90 -28.58
N ARG A 256 24.98 31.14 -28.99
CA ARG A 256 23.77 31.18 -28.14
C ARG A 256 23.48 29.83 -27.45
N PRO A 257 23.65 29.71 -26.11
CA PRO A 257 23.38 28.47 -25.38
C PRO A 257 22.02 28.48 -24.66
N LEU A 258 21.27 29.59 -24.72
CA LEU A 258 20.04 29.81 -23.96
C LEU A 258 18.78 29.37 -24.74
N PRO A 259 17.80 28.71 -24.09
CA PRO A 259 17.80 28.28 -22.68
C PRO A 259 18.62 27.01 -22.45
N ILE A 260 19.34 26.93 -21.32
CA ILE A 260 20.10 25.73 -20.93
C ILE A 260 19.16 24.81 -20.14
N LEU A 261 18.74 23.73 -20.76
CA LEU A 261 17.90 22.71 -20.14
C LEU A 261 18.76 21.55 -19.62
N PRO A 262 18.66 21.17 -18.33
CA PRO A 262 19.39 20.02 -17.80
C PRO A 262 19.05 18.73 -18.57
N THR A 263 20.07 17.99 -18.98
CA THR A 263 19.93 16.69 -19.65
C THR A 263 20.21 15.55 -18.68
N SER A 264 20.09 14.31 -19.15
CA SER A 264 20.53 13.14 -18.39
C SER A 264 22.00 13.21 -17.97
N ASP A 265 22.85 13.93 -18.71
CA ASP A 265 24.27 14.11 -18.41
C ASP A 265 24.52 14.95 -17.15
N ASN A 266 23.58 15.81 -16.76
CA ASN A 266 23.63 16.57 -15.50
C ASN A 266 23.37 15.63 -14.31
N ARG A 267 24.40 14.86 -13.90
CA ARG A 267 24.30 13.82 -12.86
C ARG A 267 24.21 14.39 -11.44
N VAL A 268 24.78 15.56 -11.16
CA VAL A 268 24.73 16.17 -9.82
C VAL A 268 23.36 16.83 -9.63
N ARG A 269 22.45 16.08 -8.99
CA ARG A 269 21.06 16.49 -8.77
C ARG A 269 20.68 16.49 -7.31
N ILE A 270 19.95 17.51 -6.89
CA ILE A 270 19.52 17.73 -5.51
C ILE A 270 18.00 17.83 -5.48
N ASP A 271 17.38 17.08 -4.58
CA ASP A 271 15.94 17.21 -4.36
C ASP A 271 15.59 18.61 -3.82
N PRO A 272 14.57 19.31 -4.35
CA PRO A 272 14.27 20.68 -3.95
C PRO A 272 14.00 20.86 -2.45
N GLY A 273 13.46 19.82 -1.80
CA GLY A 273 13.23 19.81 -0.35
C GLY A 273 14.52 19.81 0.48
N ASP A 274 15.62 19.30 -0.08
CA ASP A 274 16.93 19.18 0.57
C ASP A 274 17.89 20.29 0.17
N ALA A 275 17.62 21.00 -0.92
CA ALA A 275 18.45 22.07 -1.45
C ALA A 275 18.82 23.10 -0.38
N ILE A 276 17.83 23.74 0.28
CA ILE A 276 18.08 24.72 1.34
C ILE A 276 18.53 24.08 2.66
N PRO A 277 17.79 23.12 3.27
CA PRO A 277 18.09 22.71 4.64
C PRO A 277 19.34 21.83 4.75
N VAL A 278 19.59 20.95 3.77
CA VAL A 278 20.64 19.93 3.82
C VAL A 278 21.85 20.37 3.00
N LYS A 279 21.65 20.69 1.72
CA LYS A 279 22.75 20.98 0.79
C LYS A 279 23.19 22.45 0.77
N LYS A 280 22.44 23.35 1.42
CA LYS A 280 22.69 24.79 1.44
C LYS A 280 22.83 25.40 0.02
N VAL A 281 22.09 24.87 -0.95
CA VAL A 281 22.04 25.37 -2.33
C VAL A 281 20.83 26.28 -2.50
N TYR A 282 21.07 27.58 -2.58
CA TYR A 282 20.08 28.64 -2.77
C TYR A 282 20.73 29.93 -3.27
N ARG A 283 19.95 30.80 -3.92
CA ARG A 283 20.38 32.19 -4.16
C ARG A 283 20.02 33.06 -2.97
N ASP A 284 18.74 33.04 -2.58
CA ASP A 284 18.20 33.79 -1.46
C ASP A 284 17.57 32.82 -0.45
N ILE A 285 17.91 32.93 0.83
CA ILE A 285 17.46 31.93 1.85
C ILE A 285 15.92 31.86 1.99
N TRP A 286 15.23 32.90 1.55
CA TRP A 286 13.78 33.04 1.59
C TRP A 286 13.09 32.65 0.26
N GLU A 287 13.83 32.29 -0.79
CA GLU A 287 13.31 32.03 -2.16
C GLU A 287 12.30 30.88 -2.24
N ARG A 288 12.36 29.90 -1.33
CA ARG A 288 11.47 28.73 -1.28
C ARG A 288 10.93 28.50 0.13
N LYS A 289 9.69 27.99 0.25
CA LYS A 289 9.16 27.52 1.54
C LYS A 289 9.82 26.21 1.91
N LEU A 290 10.35 26.12 3.12
CA LEU A 290 10.83 24.84 3.64
C LEU A 290 9.63 23.90 3.81
N PRO A 291 9.66 22.68 3.24
CA PRO A 291 8.61 21.72 3.48
C PRO A 291 8.49 21.43 4.99
N PRO A 292 7.27 21.27 5.54
CA PRO A 292 7.11 20.92 6.95
C PRO A 292 7.88 19.65 7.27
N ARG A 293 8.38 19.50 8.51
CA ARG A 293 9.33 18.43 8.90
C ARG A 293 8.87 17.01 8.53
N ARG A 294 7.55 16.75 8.48
CA ARG A 294 6.97 15.47 8.03
C ARG A 294 7.12 15.20 6.51
N TRP A 295 7.28 16.24 5.71
CA TRP A 295 7.48 16.21 4.26
C TRP A 295 8.96 16.34 3.85
N ARG A 296 9.87 16.39 4.84
CA ARG A 296 11.33 16.27 4.65
C ARG A 296 11.79 14.81 4.66
N ALA A 297 10.89 13.86 4.92
CA ALA A 297 11.07 12.51 4.42
C ALA A 297 11.05 12.60 2.88
N PRO A 298 11.99 11.98 2.17
CA PRO A 298 12.16 12.24 0.75
C PRO A 298 10.85 12.01 -0.01
N ARG A 299 10.59 12.78 -1.07
CA ARG A 299 9.57 12.50 -2.10
C ARG A 299 9.93 11.25 -2.92
N LEU A 300 10.40 10.19 -2.25
CA LEU A 300 10.79 8.89 -2.75
C LEU A 300 9.57 8.03 -3.13
N GLU A 301 8.36 8.40 -2.69
CA GLU A 301 7.12 7.63 -2.90
C GLU A 301 6.47 7.83 -4.30
N ARG A 302 7.03 8.68 -5.17
CA ARG A 302 6.60 8.77 -6.58
C ARG A 302 7.43 7.84 -7.46
N PRO A 303 6.87 7.30 -8.57
CA PRO A 303 7.65 6.58 -9.57
C PRO A 303 8.84 7.45 -10.01
N LYS A 304 10.06 6.98 -9.74
CA LYS A 304 11.27 7.67 -10.16
C LYS A 304 11.36 7.57 -11.67
N SER A 305 11.23 8.71 -12.35
CA SER A 305 11.44 8.77 -13.79
C SER A 305 12.94 8.78 -14.08
N SER A 306 13.37 8.15 -15.17
CA SER A 306 14.75 8.25 -15.68
C SER A 306 15.14 9.70 -15.98
N LEU A 307 14.14 10.53 -16.25
CA LEU A 307 14.27 11.95 -16.49
C LEU A 307 14.70 12.73 -15.23
N ASP A 308 14.29 12.33 -14.02
CA ASP A 308 14.68 12.99 -12.75
C ASP A 308 15.88 12.35 -12.06
N TYR A 309 16.05 11.04 -12.24
CA TYR A 309 17.11 10.23 -11.65
C TYR A 309 17.90 9.53 -12.76
N PRO A 310 18.63 10.27 -13.60
CA PRO A 310 19.31 9.70 -14.76
C PRO A 310 20.50 8.83 -14.35
N GLU A 311 20.95 8.89 -13.09
CA GLU A 311 21.86 7.92 -12.46
C GLU A 311 21.27 6.50 -12.36
N LEU A 312 19.96 6.34 -12.59
CA LEU A 312 19.31 5.04 -12.73
C LEU A 312 19.38 4.51 -14.17
N ASP A 313 19.91 5.30 -15.10
CA ASP A 313 20.05 4.96 -16.52
C ASP A 313 21.52 4.53 -16.78
N THR A 314 21.86 3.37 -16.23
CA THR A 314 22.96 2.55 -16.73
C THR A 314 22.37 1.24 -17.20
N ASP A 315 22.63 1.02 -18.48
CA ASP A 315 22.53 -0.22 -19.22
C ASP A 315 21.13 -0.64 -19.63
N ALA A 316 21.10 -1.24 -20.83
CA ALA A 316 19.93 -1.86 -21.42
C ALA A 316 19.16 -2.59 -20.33
N GLU A 317 17.82 -2.60 -20.38
CA GLU A 317 17.11 -3.89 -20.45
C GLU A 317 15.60 -3.93 -20.34
N VAL A 318 15.13 -5.08 -20.84
CA VAL A 318 13.93 -5.80 -20.44
C VAL A 318 13.91 -5.95 -18.91
N PHE A 319 13.05 -5.21 -18.23
CA PHE A 319 12.84 -5.38 -16.80
C PHE A 319 12.20 -6.74 -16.51
N PHE A 320 12.81 -7.47 -15.57
CA PHE A 320 12.16 -8.61 -14.95
C PHE A 320 11.62 -8.22 -13.57
N PHE A 321 10.34 -8.47 -13.38
CA PHE A 321 9.65 -8.29 -12.11
C PHE A 321 9.92 -9.50 -11.22
N LEU A 322 10.41 -9.24 -10.02
CA LEU A 322 10.41 -10.25 -8.98
C LEU A 322 9.01 -10.30 -8.41
N TRP A 323 8.37 -11.44 -8.55
CA TRP A 323 7.17 -11.72 -7.80
C TRP A 323 7.60 -12.04 -6.37
N PRO A 324 7.13 -11.31 -5.33
CA PRO A 324 7.14 -11.87 -4.00
C PRO A 324 6.23 -13.09 -4.09
N SER A 325 6.80 -14.30 -4.12
CA SER A 325 5.99 -15.49 -3.85
C SER A 325 5.20 -15.13 -2.60
N ARG A 326 3.85 -15.23 -2.62
CA ARG A 326 2.90 -14.48 -1.75
C ARG A 326 3.05 -14.67 -0.21
N SER A 327 4.16 -15.28 0.18
CA SER A 327 4.96 -15.19 1.39
C SER A 327 6.36 -15.68 0.94
N ASP A 328 7.43 -14.86 0.94
CA ASP A 328 8.63 -15.18 0.15
C ASP A 328 9.34 -16.49 0.57
N GLN A 329 9.06 -17.56 -0.17
CA GLN A 329 9.51 -18.92 0.11
C GLN A 329 9.72 -19.73 -1.18
N GLY A 330 10.89 -19.55 -1.80
CA GLY A 330 11.52 -20.68 -2.49
C GLY A 330 11.88 -21.73 -1.44
N ARG A 331 11.20 -22.88 -1.41
CA ARG A 331 11.38 -23.91 -0.35
C ARG A 331 12.65 -24.75 -0.44
N PHE A 332 13.64 -24.33 -1.23
CA PHE A 332 15.00 -24.67 -0.87
C PHE A 332 15.32 -24.20 0.57
N CYS A 333 14.64 -23.15 1.06
CA CYS A 333 15.06 -22.39 2.21
C CYS A 333 13.91 -21.94 3.16
N SER A 334 12.78 -22.66 3.21
CA SER A 334 11.62 -22.32 4.08
C SER A 334 11.77 -22.73 5.56
N PHE A 335 13.01 -22.91 6.05
CA PHE A 335 13.29 -23.44 7.39
C PHE A 335 13.82 -22.39 8.38
N ILE A 336 14.20 -21.19 7.91
CA ILE A 336 14.83 -20.17 8.78
C ILE A 336 13.85 -19.04 9.06
N LYS A 337 13.33 -18.95 10.30
CA LYS A 337 12.44 -17.86 10.73
C LYS A 337 13.15 -16.59 11.20
N HIS A 338 14.47 -16.62 11.42
CA HIS A 338 15.12 -15.56 12.20
C HIS A 338 16.21 -14.70 11.51
N VAL A 339 16.51 -14.89 10.22
CA VAL A 339 17.66 -14.19 9.59
C VAL A 339 17.30 -13.51 8.26
N TRP A 340 16.12 -12.93 8.14
CA TRP A 340 15.70 -12.27 6.89
C TRP A 340 16.24 -10.85 6.69
N ARG A 341 16.90 -10.27 7.70
CA ARG A 341 17.47 -8.92 7.56
C ARG A 341 18.86 -8.89 6.90
N ARG A 342 19.47 -10.04 6.54
CA ARG A 342 20.85 -10.13 5.99
C ARG A 342 21.16 -11.33 5.06
N SER A 343 20.17 -11.99 4.44
CA SER A 343 20.42 -13.17 3.58
C SER A 343 20.66 -12.79 2.11
N THR A 344 21.71 -13.34 1.49
CA THR A 344 22.02 -13.21 0.06
C THR A 344 21.17 -14.17 -0.80
N SER A 345 20.69 -13.66 -1.92
CA SER A 345 19.76 -14.34 -2.84
C SER A 345 20.30 -14.33 -4.27
N LYS A 346 19.89 -15.29 -5.09
CA LYS A 346 20.10 -15.37 -6.55
C LYS A 346 18.76 -15.48 -7.23
N THR A 347 18.60 -14.97 -8.44
CA THR A 347 17.36 -15.05 -9.22
C THR A 347 17.51 -15.91 -10.46
N LEU A 348 16.45 -16.64 -10.77
CA LEU A 348 16.27 -17.37 -12.03
C LEU A 348 15.36 -16.54 -12.93
N THR A 349 15.84 -16.21 -14.12
CA THR A 349 15.07 -15.48 -15.13
C THR A 349 14.13 -16.44 -15.91
N PRO A 350 13.10 -15.95 -16.62
CA PRO A 350 12.23 -16.76 -17.48
C PRO A 350 12.92 -17.59 -18.56
N ASP A 351 14.11 -17.19 -18.96
CA ASP A 351 14.99 -17.89 -19.88
C ASP A 351 16.01 -18.81 -19.16
N ASP A 352 15.73 -19.17 -17.91
CA ASP A 352 16.49 -20.11 -17.07
C ASP A 352 17.94 -19.68 -16.76
N GLN A 353 18.27 -18.39 -16.87
CA GLN A 353 19.58 -17.86 -16.48
C GLN A 353 19.60 -17.52 -14.98
N VAL A 354 20.74 -17.78 -14.32
CA VAL A 354 20.90 -17.57 -12.87
C VAL A 354 21.74 -16.33 -12.60
N SER A 355 21.21 -15.45 -11.76
CA SER A 355 21.85 -14.18 -11.43
C SER A 355 23.07 -14.32 -10.50
N SER A 356 23.88 -13.28 -10.50
CA SER A 356 24.83 -12.93 -9.44
C SER A 356 24.10 -12.75 -8.10
N PRO A 357 24.71 -13.09 -6.95
CA PRO A 357 24.07 -12.92 -5.64
C PRO A 357 23.82 -11.44 -5.27
N PHE A 358 22.64 -11.13 -4.70
CA PHE A 358 22.28 -9.81 -4.19
C PHE A 358 21.39 -9.89 -2.93
N ASN A 359 21.11 -8.76 -2.28
CA ASN A 359 20.30 -8.71 -1.05
C ASN A 359 18.93 -8.06 -1.33
N ILE A 360 17.85 -8.68 -0.86
CA ILE A 360 16.49 -8.15 -1.03
C ILE A 360 16.08 -7.32 0.20
N TYR A 361 15.50 -6.15 -0.03
CA TYR A 361 15.07 -5.22 1.02
C TYR A 361 13.55 -5.01 0.99
N TYR A 362 12.82 -5.58 1.95
CA TYR A 362 11.35 -5.50 2.02
C TYR A 362 10.79 -4.21 2.65
N GLU A 363 11.58 -3.50 3.47
CA GLU A 363 11.06 -2.39 4.31
C GLU A 363 11.18 -0.99 3.67
N LYS A 364 11.69 -0.85 2.45
CA LYS A 364 11.94 0.46 1.83
C LYS A 364 11.08 0.66 0.59
N TYR A 365 10.20 1.66 0.64
CA TYR A 365 9.58 2.20 -0.57
C TYR A 365 10.35 3.44 -1.05
N PRO A 366 10.72 3.52 -2.34
CA PRO A 366 10.54 2.50 -3.36
C PRO A 366 11.56 1.37 -3.18
N ALA A 367 11.16 0.15 -3.53
CA ALA A 367 12.05 -1.01 -3.48
C ALA A 367 13.27 -0.75 -4.40
N PRO A 368 14.51 -1.01 -3.95
CA PRO A 368 15.69 -0.84 -4.78
C PRO A 368 15.60 -1.71 -6.04
N VAL A 369 16.15 -1.21 -7.15
CA VAL A 369 16.36 -1.99 -8.38
C VAL A 369 17.73 -2.66 -8.22
N ASP A 370 17.77 -3.99 -8.36
CA ASP A 370 18.99 -4.77 -8.28
C ASP A 370 19.48 -5.04 -9.70
N VAL A 371 20.67 -4.55 -10.04
CA VAL A 371 21.27 -4.71 -11.37
C VAL A 371 22.31 -5.82 -11.33
N ASP A 372 22.06 -6.89 -12.08
CA ASP A 372 23.01 -7.95 -12.33
C ASP A 372 23.86 -7.65 -13.57
N LYS A 373 25.10 -7.27 -13.33
CA LYS A 373 26.06 -6.93 -14.40
C LYS A 373 26.49 -8.13 -15.24
N SER A 374 26.37 -9.37 -14.75
CA SER A 374 26.81 -10.56 -15.50
C SER A 374 25.81 -10.93 -16.59
N LEU A 375 24.52 -10.83 -16.27
CA LEU A 375 23.42 -11.04 -17.20
C LEU A 375 23.03 -9.76 -17.94
N ASN A 376 23.54 -8.60 -17.47
CA ASN A 376 23.13 -7.25 -17.83
C ASN A 376 21.70 -6.88 -17.36
N ILE A 377 21.08 -7.71 -16.50
CA ILE A 377 19.67 -7.63 -16.13
C ILE A 377 19.35 -6.80 -14.90
N SER A 378 18.30 -5.97 -15.01
CA SER A 378 17.73 -5.22 -13.89
C SER A 378 16.48 -5.90 -13.32
N PHE A 379 16.56 -6.28 -12.04
CA PHE A 379 15.45 -6.84 -11.28
C PHE A 379 14.76 -5.77 -10.45
N ARG A 380 13.41 -5.75 -10.50
CA ARG A 380 12.60 -4.87 -9.65
C ARG A 380 11.64 -5.69 -8.80
N HIS A 381 11.68 -5.47 -7.48
CA HIS A 381 10.73 -6.07 -6.56
C HIS A 381 9.33 -5.49 -6.77
N CYS A 382 8.35 -6.37 -7.02
CA CYS A 382 6.96 -5.97 -7.13
C CYS A 382 6.34 -5.81 -5.75
N VAL A 383 5.94 -4.60 -5.37
CA VAL A 383 5.42 -4.32 -4.02
C VAL A 383 3.94 -4.72 -3.87
N TYR A 384 3.23 -4.96 -4.98
CA TYR A 384 1.81 -5.29 -4.94
C TYR A 384 1.58 -6.77 -5.28
N PRO A 385 0.92 -7.55 -4.40
CA PRO A 385 0.70 -9.00 -4.58
C PRO A 385 -0.26 -9.37 -5.74
N TYR A 386 -0.74 -8.38 -6.49
CA TYR A 386 -1.73 -8.47 -7.57
C TYR A 386 -1.24 -7.85 -8.90
N CYS A 387 0.06 -7.62 -9.04
CA CYS A 387 0.58 -6.98 -10.24
C CYS A 387 0.62 -7.94 -11.44
N ILE A 388 -0.26 -7.73 -12.42
CA ILE A 388 -0.45 -8.58 -13.63
C ILE A 388 0.62 -8.38 -14.71
N HIS A 389 1.90 -8.39 -14.33
CA HIS A 389 2.99 -8.41 -15.30
C HIS A 389 3.21 -9.84 -15.82
N ASN A 390 2.58 -10.18 -16.95
CA ASN A 390 2.70 -11.50 -17.57
C ASN A 390 4.00 -11.70 -18.38
N LYS A 391 4.82 -10.66 -18.52
CA LYS A 391 6.10 -10.70 -19.26
C LYS A 391 7.23 -10.32 -18.30
N GLY A 392 8.22 -11.20 -18.21
CA GLY A 392 9.44 -10.95 -17.45
C GLY A 392 9.36 -11.27 -15.96
N LEU A 393 8.84 -12.42 -15.53
CA LEU A 393 8.82 -12.79 -14.10
C LEU A 393 10.08 -13.57 -13.68
N ALA A 394 10.94 -13.00 -12.84
CA ALA A 394 12.09 -13.69 -12.28
C ALA A 394 11.80 -14.20 -10.86
N ILE A 395 12.44 -15.31 -10.47
CA ILE A 395 12.15 -16.06 -9.24
C ILE A 395 13.38 -16.08 -8.35
N VAL A 396 13.19 -15.83 -7.06
CA VAL A 396 14.27 -15.71 -6.09
C VAL A 396 14.54 -17.05 -5.39
N PHE A 397 15.82 -17.41 -5.29
CA PHE A 397 16.36 -18.47 -4.45
C PHE A 397 17.40 -17.88 -3.48
N HIS A 398 17.68 -18.53 -2.35
CA HIS A 398 18.83 -18.11 -1.55
C HIS A 398 20.12 -18.60 -2.18
N ALA A 399 21.20 -17.83 -2.11
CA ALA A 399 22.48 -18.17 -2.73
C ALA A 399 23.02 -19.54 -2.27
N LYS A 400 23.04 -19.76 -0.94
CA LYS A 400 23.49 -21.04 -0.33
C LYS A 400 22.65 -22.24 -0.78
N CYS A 401 21.37 -22.02 -1.00
CA CYS A 401 20.47 -23.04 -1.48
C CYS A 401 20.84 -23.45 -2.92
N VAL A 402 21.04 -22.50 -3.82
CA VAL A 402 21.53 -22.78 -5.20
C VAL A 402 22.88 -23.51 -5.20
N GLU A 403 23.79 -23.16 -4.29
CA GLU A 403 25.10 -23.82 -4.16
C GLU A 403 24.98 -25.29 -3.76
N ILE A 404 24.06 -25.62 -2.85
CA ILE A 404 23.78 -27.01 -2.46
C ILE A 404 23.11 -27.79 -3.60
N ALA A 405 22.31 -27.12 -4.44
CA ALA A 405 21.63 -27.75 -5.59
C ALA A 405 22.61 -28.14 -6.71
N ALA A 406 23.62 -27.30 -6.95
CA ALA A 406 24.48 -27.37 -8.13
C ALA A 406 25.13 -28.76 -8.38
N PRO A 407 25.62 -29.49 -7.36
CA PRO A 407 26.22 -30.81 -7.56
C PRO A 407 25.26 -31.90 -8.06
N PHE A 408 23.95 -31.74 -7.87
CA PHE A 408 22.95 -32.74 -8.30
C PHE A 408 22.61 -32.66 -9.80
N GLY A 409 23.02 -31.59 -10.48
CA GLY A 409 22.87 -31.46 -11.94
C GLY A 409 21.43 -31.27 -12.43
N ILE A 410 20.48 -31.00 -11.54
CA ILE A 410 19.07 -30.77 -11.88
C ILE A 410 18.82 -29.27 -12.09
N PRO A 411 18.09 -28.86 -13.14
CA PRO A 411 17.75 -27.45 -13.37
C PRO A 411 16.95 -26.84 -12.21
N LEU A 412 17.25 -25.58 -11.85
CA LEU A 412 16.58 -24.89 -10.74
C LEU A 412 15.06 -24.74 -10.92
N HIS A 413 14.57 -24.68 -12.16
CA HIS A 413 13.13 -24.62 -12.43
C HIS A 413 12.39 -25.92 -12.05
N GLU A 414 13.06 -27.07 -12.04
CA GLU A 414 12.44 -28.34 -11.63
C GLU A 414 12.18 -28.34 -10.12
N TYR A 415 13.16 -27.89 -9.33
CA TYR A 415 12.97 -27.70 -7.89
C TYR A 415 11.86 -26.68 -7.57
N ARG A 416 11.71 -25.64 -8.40
CA ARG A 416 10.59 -24.69 -8.28
C ARG A 416 9.26 -25.41 -8.38
N LEU A 417 9.03 -26.22 -9.43
CA LEU A 417 7.75 -26.90 -9.65
C LEU A 417 7.35 -27.77 -8.45
N VAL A 418 8.32 -28.45 -7.83
CA VAL A 418 8.08 -29.35 -6.70
C VAL A 418 7.77 -28.61 -5.40
N THR A 419 8.28 -27.40 -5.26
CA THR A 419 8.24 -26.62 -4.02
C THR A 419 7.27 -25.42 -4.06
N GLU A 420 6.74 -25.08 -5.23
CA GLU A 420 5.80 -23.98 -5.41
C GLU A 420 4.50 -24.27 -4.65
N HIS A 421 3.98 -23.27 -3.94
CA HIS A 421 2.71 -23.42 -3.27
C HIS A 421 1.56 -23.14 -4.24
N SER A 422 0.53 -23.99 -4.22
CA SER A 422 -0.70 -23.72 -4.99
C SER A 422 -1.49 -22.55 -4.39
N TYR A 423 -1.34 -22.30 -3.08
CA TYR A 423 -1.94 -21.18 -2.36
C TYR A 423 -1.14 -20.81 -1.09
N ARG A 424 -1.39 -19.60 -0.56
CA ARG A 424 -0.68 -19.05 0.61
C ARG A 424 -0.79 -19.97 1.82
N CYS A 425 0.33 -20.18 2.52
CA CYS A 425 0.42 -21.06 3.67
C CYS A 425 0.91 -20.30 4.90
N ALA A 426 0.42 -20.72 6.07
CA ALA A 426 0.75 -20.16 7.36
C ALA A 426 2.22 -20.34 7.77
N SER A 427 2.82 -19.33 8.40
CA SER A 427 4.19 -19.40 8.98
C SER A 427 4.40 -20.61 9.92
N LEU A 428 3.34 -21.08 10.59
CA LEU A 428 3.35 -22.23 11.48
C LEU A 428 3.47 -23.57 10.72
N ASN A 429 2.85 -23.70 9.55
CA ASN A 429 2.95 -24.92 8.75
C ASN A 429 4.39 -25.18 8.29
N HIS A 430 5.20 -24.12 8.15
CA HIS A 430 6.63 -24.23 7.86
C HIS A 430 7.43 -24.75 9.06
N GLU A 431 7.12 -24.32 10.28
CA GLU A 431 7.76 -24.86 11.50
C GLU A 431 7.40 -26.34 11.71
N ILE A 432 6.14 -26.70 11.52
CA ILE A 432 5.70 -28.10 11.62
C ILE A 432 6.44 -28.96 10.59
N ARG A 433 6.56 -28.48 9.35
CA ARG A 433 7.31 -29.18 8.30
C ARG A 433 8.80 -29.28 8.62
N ARG A 434 9.42 -28.21 9.15
CA ARG A 434 10.81 -28.22 9.66
C ARG A 434 11.01 -29.31 10.69
N GLY A 435 10.12 -29.37 11.68
CA GLY A 435 10.17 -30.36 12.76
C GLY A 435 10.17 -31.81 12.23
N ARG A 436 9.43 -32.10 11.15
CA ARG A 436 9.39 -33.45 10.55
C ARG A 436 10.66 -33.81 9.81
N VAL A 437 11.18 -32.89 8.99
CA VAL A 437 12.45 -33.14 8.28
C VAL A 437 13.57 -33.37 9.29
N ARG A 438 13.58 -32.58 10.37
CA ARG A 438 14.46 -32.77 11.52
C ARG A 438 14.34 -34.17 12.12
N GLU A 439 13.12 -34.65 12.42
CA GLU A 439 12.88 -36.00 12.94
C GLU A 439 13.34 -37.12 11.98
N LEU A 440 13.15 -36.93 10.68
CA LEU A 440 13.62 -37.89 9.66
C LEU A 440 15.15 -37.96 9.62
N ILE A 441 15.82 -36.82 9.66
CA ILE A 441 17.29 -36.72 9.73
C ILE A 441 17.80 -37.37 11.00
N GLU A 442 17.21 -37.04 12.16
CA GLU A 442 17.53 -37.63 13.46
C GLU A 442 17.41 -39.16 13.41
N GLY A 443 16.30 -39.69 12.89
CA GLY A 443 16.10 -41.13 12.74
C GLY A 443 17.13 -41.80 11.81
N ALA A 444 17.43 -41.18 10.67
CA ALA A 444 18.41 -41.69 9.70
C ALA A 444 19.85 -41.68 10.26
N LEU A 445 20.26 -40.60 10.91
CA LEU A 445 21.58 -40.46 11.53
C LEU A 445 21.74 -41.39 12.73
N SER A 446 20.72 -41.46 13.59
CA SER A 446 20.71 -42.37 14.74
C SER A 446 20.85 -43.82 14.30
N LYS A 447 20.12 -44.24 13.26
CA LYS A 447 20.23 -45.60 12.69
C LYS A 447 21.59 -45.90 12.06
N THR A 448 22.23 -44.90 11.43
CA THR A 448 23.48 -45.09 10.69
C THR A 448 24.72 -45.04 11.59
N TYR A 449 24.73 -44.14 12.58
CA TYR A 449 25.93 -43.83 13.38
C TYR A 449 25.81 -44.19 14.87
N GLY A 450 24.59 -44.41 15.38
CA GLY A 450 24.28 -45.25 16.56
C GLY A 450 24.93 -44.95 17.93
N LYS A 451 25.39 -43.73 18.24
CA LYS A 451 26.20 -43.49 19.46
C LYS A 451 25.98 -42.16 20.23
N LEU A 452 24.99 -41.32 19.89
CA LEU A 452 24.72 -40.05 20.60
C LEU A 452 23.42 -40.09 21.41
N SER A 453 23.30 -39.22 22.42
CA SER A 453 22.05 -39.04 23.18
C SER A 453 20.99 -38.32 22.34
N PRO A 454 19.69 -38.47 22.67
CA PRO A 454 18.60 -37.81 21.95
C PRO A 454 18.75 -36.28 21.87
N GLU A 455 19.28 -35.64 22.92
CA GLU A 455 19.49 -34.19 22.95
C GLU A 455 20.56 -33.74 21.95
N LEU A 456 21.63 -34.53 21.79
CA LEU A 456 22.68 -34.24 20.81
C LEU A 456 22.19 -34.50 19.39
N TRP A 457 21.37 -35.55 19.18
CA TRP A 457 20.72 -35.75 17.88
C TRP A 457 19.75 -34.63 17.55
N HIS A 458 19.01 -34.13 18.55
CA HIS A 458 18.13 -32.99 18.38
C HIS A 458 18.92 -31.75 17.94
N ILE A 459 20.04 -31.42 18.60
CA ILE A 459 20.89 -30.27 18.23
C ILE A 459 21.46 -30.42 16.81
N VAL A 460 21.96 -31.60 16.45
CA VAL A 460 22.55 -31.84 15.12
C VAL A 460 21.48 -31.81 14.02
N SER A 461 20.33 -32.44 14.25
CA SER A 461 19.23 -32.48 13.29
C SER A 461 18.53 -31.13 13.13
N ASP A 462 18.58 -30.26 14.15
CA ASP A 462 18.02 -28.91 14.11
C ASP A 462 18.92 -27.88 13.40
N ASP A 463 20.05 -28.32 12.84
CA ASP A 463 20.90 -27.49 11.99
C ASP A 463 20.21 -27.15 10.65
N ASP A 464 20.08 -25.85 10.37
CA ASP A 464 19.35 -25.36 9.20
C ASP A 464 20.04 -25.73 7.87
N GLU A 465 21.36 -25.92 7.85
CA GLU A 465 22.10 -26.32 6.65
C GLU A 465 21.88 -27.81 6.35
N LEU A 466 21.87 -28.65 7.38
CA LEU A 466 21.58 -30.08 7.26
C LEU A 466 20.14 -30.33 6.80
N ILE A 467 19.17 -29.60 7.34
CA ILE A 467 17.76 -29.68 6.90
C ILE A 467 17.62 -29.31 5.42
N ARG A 468 18.31 -28.24 4.98
CA ARG A 468 18.34 -27.85 3.56
C ARG A 468 18.94 -28.96 2.72
N LEU A 469 20.16 -29.40 3.03
CA LEU A 469 20.89 -30.47 2.32
C LEU A 469 20.03 -31.73 2.14
N TYR A 470 19.42 -32.20 3.22
CA TYR A 470 18.55 -33.37 3.18
C TYR A 470 17.37 -33.17 2.22
N THR A 471 16.65 -32.05 2.35
CA THR A 471 15.48 -31.75 1.50
C THR A 471 15.88 -31.73 0.02
N ILE A 472 17.02 -31.14 -0.30
CA ILE A 472 17.51 -30.97 -1.68
C ILE A 472 17.95 -32.31 -2.26
N ALA A 473 18.68 -33.10 -1.47
CA ALA A 473 19.08 -34.45 -1.87
C ALA A 473 17.86 -35.35 -2.11
N GLU A 474 16.86 -35.30 -1.23
CA GLU A 474 15.62 -36.08 -1.37
C GLU A 474 14.86 -35.73 -2.67
N LEU A 475 14.74 -34.44 -2.97
CA LEU A 475 14.12 -33.94 -4.21
C LEU A 475 14.91 -34.37 -5.46
N SER A 476 16.24 -34.43 -5.35
CA SER A 476 17.13 -34.70 -6.48
C SER A 476 17.15 -36.16 -6.94
N LEU A 477 16.65 -37.07 -6.11
CA LEU A 477 16.68 -38.51 -6.37
C LEU A 477 15.38 -39.04 -7.00
N GLN A 478 14.42 -38.16 -7.30
CA GLN A 478 13.07 -38.54 -7.69
C GLN A 478 12.59 -37.77 -8.92
N HIS A 479 12.85 -38.24 -10.14
CA HIS A 479 12.27 -37.62 -11.35
C HIS A 479 11.55 -38.62 -12.26
N ARG A 480 10.31 -38.27 -12.59
CA ARG A 480 9.43 -38.98 -13.54
C ARG A 480 8.61 -37.96 -14.34
N LYS A 481 7.76 -38.47 -15.22
CA LYS A 481 6.85 -37.74 -16.12
C LYS A 481 6.12 -36.58 -15.42
N THR A 482 5.85 -35.49 -16.12
CA THR A 482 5.19 -34.26 -15.60
C THR A 482 3.71 -34.15 -15.95
N GLU A 483 3.23 -34.98 -16.87
CA GLU A 483 1.83 -35.00 -17.31
C GLU A 483 1.26 -36.42 -17.31
N TRP A 484 0.05 -36.56 -16.78
CA TRP A 484 -0.68 -37.82 -16.74
C TRP A 484 -2.04 -37.64 -17.39
N SER A 485 -2.41 -38.61 -18.22
CA SER A 485 -3.72 -38.71 -18.83
C SER A 485 -4.23 -40.12 -18.57
N VAL A 486 -5.44 -40.24 -18.04
CA VAL A 486 -6.02 -41.52 -17.63
C VAL A 486 -7.44 -41.64 -18.14
N ASP A 487 -7.72 -42.78 -18.75
CA ASP A 487 -9.05 -43.20 -19.15
C ASP A 487 -9.79 -43.82 -17.96
N LEU A 488 -10.91 -43.22 -17.57
CA LEU A 488 -11.72 -43.71 -16.45
C LEU A 488 -12.58 -44.93 -16.81
N SER A 489 -12.58 -45.40 -18.06
CA SER A 489 -13.24 -46.66 -18.43
C SER A 489 -12.44 -47.91 -18.02
N LEU A 490 -11.16 -47.75 -17.67
CA LEU A 490 -10.25 -48.83 -17.30
C LEU A 490 -9.84 -48.72 -15.82
N PRO A 491 -9.49 -49.84 -15.14
CA PRO A 491 -8.94 -49.79 -13.79
C PRO A 491 -7.72 -48.87 -13.70
N VAL A 492 -7.66 -48.07 -12.64
CA VAL A 492 -6.63 -47.03 -12.46
C VAL A 492 -5.73 -47.37 -11.28
N LEU A 493 -4.44 -47.17 -11.49
CA LEU A 493 -3.39 -47.40 -10.52
C LEU A 493 -2.90 -46.07 -9.91
N ILE A 494 -2.91 -46.00 -8.58
CA ILE A 494 -2.37 -44.89 -7.80
C ILE A 494 -1.09 -45.34 -7.12
N THR A 495 0.01 -44.62 -7.34
CA THR A 495 1.21 -44.74 -6.51
C THR A 495 1.31 -43.57 -5.53
N VAL A 496 1.87 -43.82 -4.35
CA VAL A 496 2.08 -42.82 -3.31
C VAL A 496 3.57 -42.50 -3.22
N VAL A 497 3.89 -41.22 -3.08
CA VAL A 497 5.24 -40.72 -2.80
C VAL A 497 5.23 -40.01 -1.46
N ARG A 498 6.32 -40.15 -0.69
CA ARG A 498 6.50 -39.43 0.57
C ARG A 498 7.49 -38.29 0.36
N MET A 499 7.13 -37.11 0.85
CA MET A 499 7.96 -35.92 0.83
C MET A 499 7.78 -35.17 2.15
N ASP A 500 8.87 -34.84 2.84
CA ASP A 500 8.86 -34.20 4.17
C ASP A 500 8.01 -34.95 5.24
N GLY A 501 7.94 -36.29 5.12
CA GLY A 501 7.11 -37.14 5.99
C GLY A 501 5.62 -37.11 5.66
N VAL A 502 5.22 -36.50 4.56
CA VAL A 502 3.83 -36.36 4.11
C VAL A 502 3.58 -37.18 2.84
N GLU A 503 2.46 -37.90 2.78
CA GLU A 503 2.09 -38.73 1.63
C GLU A 503 1.32 -37.94 0.56
N TYR A 504 1.83 -37.96 -0.67
CA TYR A 504 1.24 -37.38 -1.87
C TYR A 504 0.99 -38.46 -2.92
N VAL A 505 0.11 -38.16 -3.87
CA VAL A 505 -0.11 -39.00 -5.04
C VAL A 505 1.06 -38.81 -6.02
N GLY A 506 1.86 -39.86 -6.23
CA GLY A 506 3.03 -39.84 -7.11
C GLY A 506 2.65 -40.00 -8.59
N SER A 507 1.81 -40.98 -8.91
CA SER A 507 1.33 -41.20 -10.28
C SER A 507 -0.11 -41.70 -10.32
N PHE A 508 -0.81 -41.34 -11.39
CA PHE A 508 -2.16 -41.81 -11.73
C PHE A 508 -2.12 -42.35 -13.16
N THR A 509 -2.26 -43.66 -13.35
CA THR A 509 -2.09 -44.32 -14.67
C THR A 509 -3.07 -45.48 -14.85
N ASN A 510 -3.49 -45.75 -16.08
CA ASN A 510 -4.26 -46.96 -16.38
C ASN A 510 -3.47 -48.24 -16.03
N TYR A 511 -4.14 -49.21 -15.43
CA TYR A 511 -3.53 -50.46 -15.00
C TYR A 511 -3.13 -51.33 -16.20
N SER A 512 -1.84 -51.65 -16.32
CA SER A 512 -1.27 -52.45 -17.41
C SER A 512 -0.82 -53.87 -16.99
N GLY A 513 -1.17 -54.31 -15.77
CA GLY A 513 -0.86 -55.67 -15.28
C GLY A 513 0.51 -55.87 -14.62
N ILE A 514 1.39 -54.87 -14.62
CA ILE A 514 2.72 -54.93 -13.97
C ILE A 514 2.71 -54.02 -12.73
N ALA A 515 2.44 -54.58 -11.55
CA ALA A 515 2.53 -53.85 -10.29
C ALA A 515 3.95 -53.97 -9.72
N SER A 516 4.69 -52.86 -9.62
CA SER A 516 5.94 -52.81 -8.84
C SER A 516 5.64 -52.79 -7.34
N HIS A 517 6.57 -53.27 -6.50
CA HIS A 517 6.46 -53.41 -5.05
C HIS A 517 6.21 -52.10 -4.23
N GLN A 518 5.88 -50.97 -4.86
CA GLN A 518 5.51 -49.73 -4.17
C GLN A 518 4.06 -49.79 -3.67
N THR A 519 3.73 -49.07 -2.59
CA THR A 519 2.38 -49.03 -2.03
C THR A 519 1.40 -48.50 -3.07
N THR A 520 0.59 -49.40 -3.60
CA THR A 520 -0.21 -49.17 -4.80
C THR A 520 -1.69 -49.36 -4.47
N ARG A 521 -2.53 -48.38 -4.79
CA ARG A 521 -3.98 -48.47 -4.64
C ARG A 521 -4.64 -48.61 -6.01
N LEU A 522 -5.52 -49.59 -6.16
CA LEU A 522 -6.29 -49.82 -7.39
C LEU A 522 -7.69 -49.22 -7.22
N ILE A 523 -8.10 -48.38 -8.16
CA ILE A 523 -9.47 -47.87 -8.26
C ILE A 523 -10.14 -48.58 -9.45
N ILE A 524 -11.31 -49.17 -9.21
CA ILE A 524 -12.14 -49.81 -10.25
C ILE A 524 -13.32 -48.86 -10.55
N PRO A 525 -13.35 -48.21 -11.73
CA PRO A 525 -14.32 -47.14 -12.01
C PRO A 525 -15.77 -47.58 -12.22
N SER A 526 -16.05 -48.87 -12.34
CA SER A 526 -17.28 -49.44 -12.95
C SER A 526 -18.61 -49.09 -12.24
N GLU A 527 -18.60 -48.37 -11.11
CA GLU A 527 -19.81 -47.93 -10.40
C GLU A 527 -19.80 -46.45 -9.96
N LEU A 528 -18.79 -45.66 -10.35
CA LEU A 528 -18.52 -44.35 -9.74
C LEU A 528 -19.13 -43.18 -10.51
N LYS A 529 -19.98 -42.38 -9.84
CA LYS A 529 -20.54 -41.14 -10.39
C LYS A 529 -19.63 -39.91 -10.20
N ASN A 530 -18.82 -39.87 -9.15
CA ASN A 530 -17.93 -38.76 -8.81
C ASN A 530 -16.66 -39.26 -8.11
N PHE A 531 -15.59 -38.45 -8.16
CA PHE A 531 -14.35 -38.65 -7.40
C PHE A 531 -14.06 -37.44 -6.51
N TYR A 532 -13.37 -37.66 -5.40
CA TYR A 532 -12.99 -36.63 -4.44
C TYR A 532 -11.47 -36.53 -4.38
N ILE A 533 -10.97 -35.32 -4.57
CA ILE A 533 -9.54 -35.03 -4.61
C ILE A 533 -9.20 -34.12 -3.43
N ALA A 534 -8.37 -34.61 -2.52
CA ALA A 534 -7.80 -33.84 -1.42
C ALA A 534 -6.46 -33.24 -1.84
N ASN A 535 -6.33 -31.93 -1.71
CA ASN A 535 -5.12 -31.18 -2.03
C ASN A 535 -4.73 -30.32 -0.84
N ASP A 536 -3.46 -30.31 -0.49
CA ASP A 536 -2.91 -29.26 0.36
C ASP A 536 -2.24 -28.17 -0.50
N HIS A 537 -1.43 -27.33 0.13
CA HIS A 537 -0.76 -26.24 -0.53
C HIS A 537 0.39 -26.71 -1.44
N LEU A 538 0.79 -27.99 -1.37
CA LEU A 538 1.90 -28.58 -2.12
C LEU A 538 1.46 -29.51 -3.23
N GLY A 539 0.29 -30.13 -3.15
CA GLY A 539 -0.18 -31.01 -4.22
C GLY A 539 -1.28 -31.94 -3.76
N ILE A 540 -1.52 -32.96 -4.59
CA ILE A 540 -2.61 -33.90 -4.38
C ILE A 540 -2.20 -34.91 -3.32
N ARG A 541 -2.92 -34.91 -2.19
CA ARG A 541 -2.71 -35.80 -1.04
C ARG A 541 -3.44 -37.12 -1.21
N ARG A 542 -4.66 -37.07 -1.74
CA ARG A 542 -5.52 -38.26 -1.88
C ARG A 542 -6.50 -38.09 -3.02
N ILE A 543 -6.76 -39.20 -3.71
CA ILE A 543 -7.88 -39.35 -4.64
C ILE A 543 -8.68 -40.55 -4.13
N THR A 544 -9.96 -40.37 -3.81
CA THR A 544 -10.83 -41.45 -3.36
C THR A 544 -12.20 -41.37 -4.03
N PRO A 545 -12.82 -42.53 -4.33
CA PRO A 545 -14.21 -42.58 -4.76
C PRO A 545 -15.23 -42.44 -3.61
N ASP A 546 -14.81 -42.69 -2.36
CA ASP A 546 -15.72 -42.72 -1.21
C ASP A 546 -15.54 -41.47 -0.34
N PRO A 547 -16.57 -40.62 -0.17
CA PRO A 547 -16.48 -39.45 0.70
C PRO A 547 -16.32 -39.81 2.19
N LYS A 548 -16.63 -41.05 2.60
CA LYS A 548 -16.53 -41.52 3.99
C LYS A 548 -15.13 -41.96 4.39
N GLU A 549 -14.22 -42.19 3.44
CA GLU A 549 -12.81 -42.51 3.72
C GLU A 549 -11.97 -41.31 4.20
N SER A 550 -12.63 -40.22 4.61
CA SER A 550 -11.98 -39.03 5.15
C SER A 550 -11.47 -39.29 6.57
N SER A 551 -10.21 -39.70 6.69
CA SER A 551 -9.46 -39.49 7.92
C SER A 551 -9.21 -37.99 8.08
N LEU A 552 -9.81 -37.35 9.11
CA LEU A 552 -9.48 -36.00 9.53
C LEU A 552 -8.01 -35.98 9.98
N ASP A 553 -7.12 -35.66 9.04
CA ASP A 553 -5.73 -35.36 9.37
C ASP A 553 -5.70 -33.96 10.00
N THR A 554 -6.02 -33.90 11.29
CA THR A 554 -6.00 -32.65 12.09
C THR A 554 -4.62 -32.00 12.11
N VAL A 555 -3.57 -32.79 11.81
CA VAL A 555 -2.18 -32.37 11.77
C VAL A 555 -1.80 -31.79 10.39
N HIS A 556 -2.54 -32.13 9.32
CA HIS A 556 -2.29 -31.66 7.96
C HIS A 556 -3.59 -31.31 7.24
N PRO A 557 -4.09 -30.06 7.36
CA PRO A 557 -5.32 -29.68 6.71
C PRO A 557 -5.17 -29.79 5.18
N ALA A 558 -6.05 -30.57 4.56
CA ALA A 558 -6.19 -30.69 3.12
C ALA A 558 -7.62 -30.28 2.75
N TYR A 559 -7.75 -29.65 1.58
CA TYR A 559 -9.05 -29.24 1.06
C TYR A 559 -9.47 -30.12 -0.11
N TRP A 560 -10.77 -30.27 -0.26
CA TRP A 560 -11.39 -31.24 -1.13
C TRP A 560 -12.05 -30.58 -2.34
N LYS A 561 -11.89 -31.18 -3.52
CA LYS A 561 -12.64 -30.89 -4.74
C LYS A 561 -13.48 -32.10 -5.14
N THR A 562 -14.69 -31.84 -5.62
CA THR A 562 -15.58 -32.87 -6.19
C THR A 562 -15.52 -32.81 -7.71
N VAL A 563 -15.20 -33.93 -8.33
CA VAL A 563 -15.01 -34.07 -9.77
C VAL A 563 -16.03 -35.05 -10.33
N SER A 564 -16.72 -34.66 -11.39
CA SER A 564 -17.67 -35.54 -12.07
C SER A 564 -16.92 -36.64 -12.83
N ALA A 565 -17.38 -37.89 -12.68
CA ALA A 565 -16.85 -39.02 -13.44
C ALA A 565 -17.39 -39.10 -14.88
N ASN A 566 -18.20 -38.11 -15.33
CA ASN A 566 -18.77 -38.09 -16.68
C ASN A 566 -17.72 -37.83 -17.77
N SER A 567 -16.54 -37.30 -17.41
CA SER A 567 -15.42 -37.13 -18.34
C SER A 567 -14.71 -38.47 -18.55
N GLN A 568 -14.68 -38.97 -19.79
CA GLN A 568 -14.02 -40.25 -20.13
C GLN A 568 -12.51 -40.22 -19.85
N THR A 569 -11.88 -39.05 -19.96
CA THR A 569 -10.45 -38.87 -19.71
C THR A 569 -10.21 -37.76 -18.71
N ILE A 570 -9.35 -38.03 -17.71
CA ILE A 570 -8.90 -37.04 -16.74
C ILE A 570 -7.41 -36.76 -16.94
N ASN A 571 -7.06 -35.48 -16.96
CA ASN A 571 -5.68 -35.02 -17.11
C ASN A 571 -5.19 -34.36 -15.82
N PHE A 572 -3.97 -34.72 -15.42
CA PHE A 572 -3.27 -34.14 -14.29
C PHE A 572 -1.93 -33.57 -14.72
N ARG A 573 -1.57 -32.45 -14.12
CA ARG A 573 -0.23 -31.89 -14.14
C ARG A 573 0.43 -32.17 -12.80
N GLY A 574 1.70 -32.56 -12.84
CA GLY A 574 2.53 -32.71 -11.66
C GLY A 574 3.89 -32.08 -11.86
N ASP A 575 4.73 -32.23 -10.84
CA ASP A 575 6.01 -31.55 -10.72
C ASP A 575 7.21 -32.48 -10.97
N GLY A 576 6.96 -33.69 -11.47
CA GLY A 576 7.97 -34.74 -11.67
C GLY A 576 8.17 -35.67 -10.46
N VAL A 577 7.64 -35.30 -9.29
CA VAL A 577 7.61 -36.12 -8.05
C VAL A 577 6.20 -36.56 -7.71
N LYS A 578 5.25 -35.62 -7.72
CA LYS A 578 3.85 -35.76 -7.29
C LYS A 578 2.90 -35.02 -8.22
N LEU A 579 1.63 -35.42 -8.16
CA LEU A 579 0.55 -34.69 -8.81
C LEU A 579 0.29 -33.37 -8.09
N ARG A 580 0.04 -32.31 -8.88
CA ARG A 580 -0.14 -30.94 -8.40
C ARG A 580 -1.51 -30.38 -8.72
N GLU A 581 -1.92 -30.49 -9.98
CA GLU A 581 -3.09 -29.81 -10.51
C GLU A 581 -3.95 -30.77 -11.35
N LEU A 582 -5.26 -30.68 -11.15
CA LEU A 582 -6.24 -31.32 -12.01
C LEU A 582 -6.55 -30.36 -13.17
N LEU A 583 -6.30 -30.78 -14.40
CA LEU A 583 -6.58 -29.97 -15.60
C LEU A 583 -8.03 -30.10 -16.07
N THR A 584 -8.71 -31.20 -15.69
CA THR A 584 -10.14 -31.37 -15.96
C THR A 584 -10.97 -30.45 -15.04
N PRO A 585 -11.95 -29.71 -15.56
CA PRO A 585 -12.74 -28.79 -14.76
C PRO A 585 -13.53 -29.54 -13.68
N SER A 586 -13.31 -29.19 -12.40
CA SER A 586 -14.19 -29.60 -11.31
C SER A 586 -15.50 -28.81 -11.35
N ILE A 587 -16.50 -29.24 -10.59
CA ILE A 587 -17.86 -28.68 -10.63
C ILE A 587 -17.88 -27.21 -10.17
N TYR A 588 -17.03 -26.87 -9.20
CA TYR A 588 -16.71 -25.48 -8.82
C TYR A 588 -15.18 -25.31 -8.77
N PRO A 589 -14.51 -24.98 -9.89
CA PRO A 589 -13.05 -25.06 -10.04
C PRO A 589 -12.26 -24.24 -9.02
N ARG A 590 -12.85 -23.16 -8.52
CA ARG A 590 -12.23 -22.25 -7.55
C ARG A 590 -12.63 -22.50 -6.09
N VAL A 591 -13.51 -23.46 -5.78
CA VAL A 591 -14.00 -23.69 -4.40
C VAL A 591 -13.38 -24.96 -3.82
N LEU A 592 -12.72 -24.82 -2.67
CA LEU A 592 -12.08 -25.92 -1.95
C LEU A 592 -12.82 -26.16 -0.63
N TRP A 593 -13.25 -27.39 -0.38
CA TRP A 593 -14.07 -27.75 0.78
C TRP A 593 -13.23 -28.30 1.94
N PRO A 594 -13.62 -28.09 3.21
CA PRO A 594 -12.89 -28.66 4.35
C PRO A 594 -13.06 -30.18 4.48
N ARG A 595 -14.05 -30.75 3.78
CA ARG A 595 -14.35 -32.19 3.73
C ARG A 595 -14.83 -32.59 2.34
N PRO A 596 -14.86 -33.88 1.99
CA PRO A 596 -15.57 -34.35 0.80
C PRO A 596 -17.04 -33.93 0.86
N VAL A 597 -17.54 -33.31 -0.22
CA VAL A 597 -18.95 -32.88 -0.34
C VAL A 597 -19.57 -33.58 -1.54
N ALA A 598 -20.60 -34.39 -1.27
CA ALA A 598 -21.29 -35.13 -2.31
C ALA A 598 -22.02 -34.19 -3.29
N GLN A 599 -22.19 -34.62 -4.54
CA GLN A 599 -22.83 -33.79 -5.56
C GLN A 599 -24.26 -33.36 -5.20
N SER A 600 -25.02 -34.23 -4.52
CA SER A 600 -26.37 -33.90 -4.05
C SER A 600 -26.37 -32.75 -3.03
N GLU A 601 -25.35 -32.69 -2.19
CA GLU A 601 -25.17 -31.61 -1.20
C GLU A 601 -24.70 -30.32 -1.89
N LEU A 602 -23.79 -30.41 -2.88
CA LEU A 602 -23.39 -29.25 -3.69
C LEU A 602 -24.58 -28.62 -4.44
N ASN A 603 -25.50 -29.44 -4.94
CA ASN A 603 -26.71 -28.98 -5.63
C ASN A 603 -27.68 -28.24 -4.69
N SER A 604 -27.62 -28.49 -3.37
CA SER A 604 -28.42 -27.80 -2.37
C SER A 604 -27.70 -26.63 -1.70
N MET A 605 -26.49 -26.26 -2.15
CA MET A 605 -25.79 -25.07 -1.65
C MET A 605 -26.26 -23.79 -2.36
N ALA A 606 -26.19 -22.69 -1.63
CA ALA A 606 -26.26 -21.32 -2.12
C ALA A 606 -24.93 -20.62 -1.83
N PHE A 607 -24.44 -19.84 -2.79
CA PHE A 607 -23.17 -19.11 -2.67
C PHE A 607 -23.45 -17.61 -2.60
N TYR A 608 -22.77 -16.95 -1.67
CA TYR A 608 -22.89 -15.52 -1.39
C TYR A 608 -21.51 -14.89 -1.57
N TYR A 609 -21.37 -14.05 -2.58
CA TYR A 609 -20.14 -13.32 -2.84
C TYR A 609 -20.12 -12.03 -2.03
N ALA A 610 -19.40 -12.06 -0.92
CA ALA A 610 -19.25 -10.90 -0.04
C ALA A 610 -18.23 -9.88 -0.61
N GLY A 611 -17.29 -10.30 -1.47
CA GLY A 611 -16.43 -9.41 -2.27
C GLY A 611 -15.10 -9.04 -1.61
N TRP A 612 -14.18 -8.55 -2.47
CA TRP A 612 -12.75 -8.27 -2.29
C TRP A 612 -11.85 -9.49 -2.44
N GLY A 613 -11.58 -10.29 -1.41
CA GLY A 613 -10.70 -11.47 -1.48
C GLY A 613 -9.48 -11.25 -2.36
N GLU A 614 -8.91 -10.04 -2.29
CA GLU A 614 -7.99 -9.52 -3.30
C GLU A 614 -6.76 -10.42 -3.34
N GLY A 615 -6.48 -10.97 -4.53
CA GLY A 615 -5.39 -11.91 -4.71
C GLY A 615 -5.75 -13.38 -4.49
N ASP A 616 -6.79 -13.77 -3.75
CA ASP A 616 -7.14 -15.19 -3.61
C ASP A 616 -7.78 -15.74 -4.89
N LEU A 617 -7.09 -16.68 -5.56
CA LEU A 617 -7.58 -17.32 -6.80
C LEU A 617 -8.57 -18.47 -6.55
N GLU A 618 -8.51 -19.06 -5.35
CA GLU A 618 -9.33 -20.19 -4.87
C GLU A 618 -9.85 -19.88 -3.46
N ALA A 619 -11.12 -20.23 -3.20
CA ALA A 619 -11.82 -20.02 -1.93
C ALA A 619 -11.68 -21.29 -1.09
N ARG A 620 -10.91 -21.19 -0.02
CA ARG A 620 -10.64 -22.26 0.94
C ARG A 620 -11.67 -22.21 2.05
N LEU A 621 -12.75 -22.96 1.87
CA LEU A 621 -13.85 -22.94 2.80
C LEU A 621 -13.49 -23.59 4.13
N ARG A 622 -13.93 -22.96 5.21
CA ARG A 622 -13.94 -23.49 6.57
C ARG A 622 -15.37 -23.66 7.03
N THR A 623 -15.58 -24.65 7.90
CA THR A 623 -16.88 -24.88 8.53
C THR A 623 -17.03 -23.96 9.73
N LEU A 624 -18.13 -23.20 9.76
CA LEU A 624 -18.62 -22.45 10.90
C LEU A 624 -19.95 -23.05 11.33
N THR A 625 -20.01 -23.63 12.52
CA THR A 625 -21.26 -24.15 13.07
C THR A 625 -21.74 -23.25 14.19
N PHE A 626 -22.87 -22.58 14.00
CA PHE A 626 -23.56 -21.87 15.07
C PHE A 626 -24.34 -22.87 15.93
N ASN A 627 -24.52 -22.55 17.21
CA ASN A 627 -25.28 -23.35 18.19
C ASN A 627 -24.68 -24.73 18.49
N GLU A 628 -23.37 -24.89 18.36
CA GLU A 628 -22.72 -26.09 18.89
C GLU A 628 -22.78 -26.11 20.43
N PRO A 629 -22.89 -27.30 21.05
CA PRO A 629 -22.87 -27.42 22.51
C PRO A 629 -21.63 -26.77 23.12
N GLY A 630 -21.82 -25.99 24.19
CA GLY A 630 -20.74 -25.29 24.89
C GLY A 630 -20.27 -23.99 24.24
N THR A 631 -20.99 -23.47 23.23
CA THR A 631 -20.72 -22.15 22.64
C THR A 631 -21.00 -21.02 23.64
N THR A 632 -20.04 -20.13 23.85
CA THR A 632 -20.16 -18.96 24.75
C THR A 632 -20.27 -17.63 24.01
N GLY A 633 -20.06 -17.64 22.70
CA GLY A 633 -20.18 -16.45 21.86
C GLY A 633 -19.45 -16.59 20.53
N TYR A 634 -19.48 -15.52 19.76
CA TYR A 634 -18.86 -15.44 18.45
C TYR A 634 -17.93 -14.24 18.40
N SER A 635 -16.93 -14.27 17.51
CA SER A 635 -16.10 -13.10 17.25
C SER A 635 -15.81 -12.96 15.77
N VAL A 636 -15.76 -11.71 15.32
CA VAL A 636 -15.44 -11.37 13.94
C VAL A 636 -14.10 -10.65 13.92
N CYS A 637 -13.23 -11.11 13.03
CA CYS A 637 -11.89 -10.57 12.80
C CYS A 637 -11.92 -9.56 11.66
N TRP A 638 -11.20 -8.45 11.86
CA TRP A 638 -11.11 -7.33 10.93
C TRP A 638 -9.66 -7.02 10.58
N ALA A 639 -9.41 -6.70 9.32
CA ALA A 639 -8.15 -6.16 8.83
C ALA A 639 -8.43 -5.16 7.69
N ASN A 640 -7.83 -3.97 7.76
CA ASN A 640 -8.00 -2.92 6.75
C ASN A 640 -9.48 -2.63 6.42
N ASP A 641 -10.31 -2.49 7.45
CA ASP A 641 -11.74 -2.20 7.36
C ASP A 641 -12.58 -3.35 6.74
N GLU A 642 -12.01 -4.55 6.59
CA GLU A 642 -12.65 -5.74 6.00
C GLU A 642 -12.85 -6.88 7.00
N MET A 643 -13.96 -7.60 6.87
CA MET A 643 -14.21 -8.84 7.61
C MET A 643 -13.38 -9.97 7.01
N VAL A 644 -12.38 -10.47 7.74
CA VAL A 644 -11.41 -11.47 7.27
C VAL A 644 -11.63 -12.88 7.82
N SER A 645 -12.27 -12.99 8.98
CA SER A 645 -12.54 -14.29 9.62
C SER A 645 -13.66 -14.22 10.66
N ILE A 646 -14.26 -15.36 10.98
CA ILE A 646 -15.29 -15.53 12.01
C ILE A 646 -14.91 -16.71 12.89
N HIS A 647 -15.02 -16.56 14.21
CA HIS A 647 -14.61 -17.57 15.20
C HIS A 647 -15.71 -17.82 16.24
N VAL A 648 -15.76 -19.06 16.74
CA VAL A 648 -16.71 -19.53 17.77
C VAL A 648 -15.96 -19.74 19.08
N HIS A 649 -16.40 -19.10 20.14
CA HIS A 649 -15.87 -19.33 21.49
C HIS A 649 -16.58 -20.50 22.15
N ARG A 650 -15.82 -21.39 22.80
CA ARG A 650 -16.34 -22.54 23.54
C ARG A 650 -15.83 -22.56 24.98
N ASN A 651 -16.60 -23.15 25.88
CA ASN A 651 -16.23 -23.43 27.28
C ASN A 651 -15.12 -24.51 27.35
N MET A 652 -13.90 -24.17 26.94
CA MET A 652 -12.68 -24.91 27.25
C MET A 652 -11.85 -24.01 28.17
N GLU A 653 -11.21 -24.58 29.20
CA GLU A 653 -10.41 -23.81 30.18
C GLU A 653 -9.61 -22.71 29.48
N HIS A 654 -9.82 -21.45 29.91
CA HIS A 654 -9.43 -20.21 29.22
C HIS A 654 -7.94 -20.12 28.76
N ARG A 655 -7.08 -21.07 29.13
CA ARG A 655 -5.68 -21.17 28.69
C ARG A 655 -5.46 -21.95 27.39
N GLU A 656 -6.32 -22.90 27.02
CA GLU A 656 -6.15 -23.69 25.78
C GLU A 656 -6.94 -23.11 24.60
N ALA A 657 -8.10 -22.49 24.86
CA ALA A 657 -8.91 -21.79 23.85
C ALA A 657 -8.14 -20.64 23.16
N ASP A 658 -7.28 -19.94 23.91
CA ASP A 658 -6.40 -18.90 23.38
C ASP A 658 -5.32 -19.47 22.43
N ARG A 659 -4.88 -20.72 22.67
CA ARG A 659 -3.98 -21.41 21.74
C ARG A 659 -4.69 -21.79 20.44
N THR A 660 -5.95 -22.22 20.48
CA THR A 660 -6.73 -22.53 19.26
C THR A 660 -7.01 -21.29 18.41
N VAL A 661 -7.32 -20.13 19.02
CA VAL A 661 -7.38 -18.84 18.30
C VAL A 661 -6.03 -18.53 17.65
N THR A 662 -4.90 -18.81 18.32
CA THR A 662 -3.57 -18.65 17.71
C THR A 662 -3.18 -19.72 16.69
N HIS A 663 -3.84 -20.88 16.64
CA HIS A 663 -3.55 -21.94 15.66
C HIS A 663 -4.39 -21.79 14.38
N GLU A 664 -5.65 -21.35 14.49
CA GLU A 664 -6.60 -21.28 13.38
C GLU A 664 -6.36 -20.09 12.43
N HIS A 665 -5.84 -18.96 12.94
CA HIS A 665 -5.55 -17.75 12.13
C HIS A 665 -4.11 -17.71 11.61
N SER A 666 -3.46 -18.87 11.52
CA SER A 666 -2.08 -19.01 11.08
C SER A 666 -1.87 -18.58 9.63
N GLU A 667 -2.92 -18.58 8.81
CA GLU A 667 -2.89 -18.20 7.38
C GLU A 667 -2.73 -16.69 7.13
N ILE A 668 -2.97 -15.83 8.14
CA ILE A 668 -2.88 -14.37 8.02
C ILE A 668 -1.52 -13.87 8.50
N GLU A 669 -0.80 -13.14 7.64
CA GLU A 669 0.47 -12.48 8.01
C GLU A 669 0.22 -11.27 8.92
N ASP A 670 1.13 -11.07 9.88
CA ASP A 670 1.10 -9.98 10.85
C ASP A 670 -0.15 -9.94 11.76
N ARG A 671 -0.29 -11.00 12.58
CA ARG A 671 -1.28 -11.13 13.68
C ARG A 671 -1.42 -9.89 14.58
N SER A 672 -0.39 -9.03 14.62
CA SER A 672 -0.37 -7.85 15.48
C SER A 672 -1.27 -6.72 14.97
N LEU A 673 -1.66 -6.75 13.68
CA LEU A 673 -2.53 -5.75 13.06
C LEU A 673 -4.02 -6.10 13.13
N LEU A 674 -4.38 -7.37 13.40
CA LEU A 674 -5.77 -7.85 13.39
C LEU A 674 -6.58 -7.34 14.58
N LYS A 675 -7.84 -6.99 14.29
CA LYS A 675 -8.81 -6.43 15.25
C LYS A 675 -9.99 -7.36 15.39
N TRP A 676 -10.59 -7.39 16.56
CA TRP A 676 -11.60 -8.38 16.90
C TRP A 676 -12.78 -7.70 17.56
N THR A 677 -14.00 -8.03 17.12
CA THR A 677 -15.24 -7.65 17.79
C THR A 677 -15.88 -8.91 18.36
N CYS A 678 -16.20 -8.90 19.65
CA CYS A 678 -16.74 -10.04 20.38
C CYS A 678 -18.25 -9.91 20.58
N TYR A 679 -18.97 -11.02 20.48
CA TYR A 679 -20.42 -11.10 20.63
C TYR A 679 -20.79 -12.29 21.54
N PRO A 680 -20.80 -12.09 22.87
CA PRO A 680 -21.17 -13.13 23.82
C PRO A 680 -22.62 -13.61 23.64
N VAL A 681 -22.85 -14.90 23.88
CA VAL A 681 -24.18 -15.55 23.82
C VAL A 681 -24.42 -16.29 25.13
N GLN A 682 -25.63 -16.20 25.67
CA GLN A 682 -25.99 -16.84 26.93
C GLN A 682 -26.21 -18.35 26.75
N GLU A 683 -26.07 -19.14 27.82
CA GLU A 683 -26.19 -20.61 27.75
C GLU A 683 -27.56 -21.09 27.26
N ASP A 684 -28.63 -20.35 27.57
CA ASP A 684 -30.00 -20.62 27.14
C ASP A 684 -30.42 -19.83 25.87
N GLU A 685 -29.46 -19.18 25.21
CA GLU A 685 -29.67 -18.39 24.01
C GLU A 685 -29.00 -19.06 22.80
N TYR A 686 -29.71 -19.11 21.68
CA TYR A 686 -29.18 -19.67 20.44
C TYR A 686 -29.48 -18.76 19.25
N VAL A 687 -28.67 -18.87 18.20
CA VAL A 687 -28.84 -18.13 16.95
C VAL A 687 -29.95 -18.78 16.14
N GLN A 688 -31.03 -18.03 15.86
CA GLN A 688 -32.15 -18.46 15.03
C GLN A 688 -31.93 -18.15 13.56
N GLU A 689 -31.36 -16.98 13.25
CA GLU A 689 -31.17 -16.51 11.89
C GLU A 689 -29.79 -15.88 11.70
N VAL A 690 -29.18 -16.17 10.55
CA VAL A 690 -27.90 -15.60 10.11
C VAL A 690 -28.14 -14.83 8.83
N TRP A 691 -27.80 -13.55 8.86
CA TRP A 691 -28.02 -12.59 7.78
C TRP A 691 -26.69 -12.01 7.31
N LEU A 692 -26.57 -11.79 6.00
CA LEU A 692 -25.39 -11.18 5.39
C LEU A 692 -25.81 -9.95 4.59
N ARG A 693 -25.18 -8.81 4.86
CA ARG A 693 -25.43 -7.57 4.14
C ARG A 693 -24.41 -7.38 3.04
N GLY A 694 -24.89 -6.89 1.90
CA GLY A 694 -24.05 -6.52 0.79
C GLY A 694 -23.28 -7.72 0.25
N SER A 695 -23.91 -8.87 0.15
CA SER A 695 -23.46 -9.99 -0.68
C SER A 695 -24.15 -9.94 -2.04
N GLU A 696 -23.64 -10.69 -3.01
CA GLU A 696 -24.40 -11.04 -4.21
C GLU A 696 -24.63 -12.55 -4.20
N LYS A 697 -25.90 -12.95 -4.17
CA LYS A 697 -26.28 -14.36 -4.24
C LYS A 697 -26.05 -14.89 -5.66
N TYR A 698 -25.39 -16.03 -5.78
CA TYR A 698 -25.07 -16.64 -7.06
C TYR A 698 -25.25 -18.15 -7.00
N ASP A 699 -26.35 -18.61 -7.60
CA ASP A 699 -26.77 -20.01 -7.52
C ASP A 699 -26.48 -20.80 -8.82
N THR A 700 -25.59 -20.30 -9.70
CA THR A 700 -25.31 -20.92 -11.00
C THR A 700 -23.94 -21.60 -11.07
N THR A 701 -23.84 -22.68 -11.84
CA THR A 701 -22.57 -23.36 -12.17
C THR A 701 -21.73 -22.61 -13.21
N ARG A 702 -22.18 -21.43 -13.66
CA ARG A 702 -21.44 -20.63 -14.65
C ARG A 702 -20.23 -19.96 -13.97
N PRO A 703 -19.14 -19.71 -14.71
CA PRO A 703 -18.06 -18.87 -14.20
C PRO A 703 -18.59 -17.49 -13.86
N LEU A 704 -18.11 -16.92 -12.75
CA LEU A 704 -18.34 -15.50 -12.44
C LEU A 704 -17.91 -14.64 -13.63
N PRO A 705 -18.70 -13.63 -14.05
CA PRO A 705 -18.33 -12.79 -15.17
C PRO A 705 -17.00 -12.09 -14.87
N SER A 706 -15.94 -12.52 -15.56
CA SER A 706 -14.64 -11.88 -15.59
C SER A 706 -14.50 -11.15 -16.94
N HIS A 707 -14.39 -9.83 -16.91
CA HIS A 707 -14.25 -8.87 -18.03
C HIS A 707 -15.51 -8.19 -18.55
N GLY A 708 -15.52 -6.86 -18.45
CA GLY A 708 -16.14 -5.97 -19.43
C GLY A 708 -15.02 -5.21 -20.13
N ASP A 709 -14.86 -5.42 -21.43
CA ASP A 709 -13.97 -4.64 -22.28
C ASP A 709 -14.69 -3.31 -22.58
N GLY A 710 -14.26 -2.23 -21.94
CA GLY A 710 -14.84 -0.90 -22.18
C GLY A 710 -14.90 0.02 -20.95
N GLY A 711 -14.07 1.06 -20.97
CA GLY A 711 -14.42 2.40 -20.47
C GLY A 711 -14.46 2.65 -18.94
N VAL A 712 -13.44 3.38 -18.49
CA VAL A 712 -13.41 4.31 -17.32
C VAL A 712 -13.20 3.73 -15.90
N LYS A 713 -12.01 4.08 -15.35
CA LYS A 713 -11.52 4.20 -13.95
C LYS A 713 -12.18 3.37 -12.81
N TYR A 714 -11.35 2.51 -12.20
CA TYR A 714 -11.48 1.78 -10.91
C TYR A 714 -12.27 0.44 -10.87
N HIS A 715 -12.19 -0.38 -11.91
CA HIS A 715 -12.61 -1.78 -11.82
C HIS A 715 -11.42 -2.68 -11.46
N VAL A 716 -11.28 -3.08 -10.19
CA VAL A 716 -10.41 -4.22 -9.85
C VAL A 716 -11.23 -5.48 -10.10
N SER A 717 -10.96 -6.17 -11.20
CA SER A 717 -11.53 -7.49 -11.46
C SER A 717 -10.93 -8.48 -10.47
N THR A 718 -11.76 -9.06 -9.60
CA THR A 718 -11.34 -10.19 -8.75
C THR A 718 -11.76 -11.49 -9.45
N PRO A 719 -11.10 -12.63 -9.17
CA PRO A 719 -11.59 -13.95 -9.55
C PRO A 719 -13.05 -14.23 -9.16
N TRP A 720 -13.54 -13.47 -8.17
CA TRP A 720 -14.85 -13.59 -7.54
C TRP A 720 -15.92 -12.66 -8.14
N GLY A 721 -15.59 -11.90 -9.19
CA GLY A 721 -16.57 -11.09 -9.95
C GLY A 721 -16.09 -9.67 -10.31
N LEU A 722 -16.91 -8.98 -11.10
CA LEU A 722 -16.73 -7.57 -11.46
C LEU A 722 -17.08 -6.67 -10.27
N ASN A 723 -16.11 -5.86 -9.83
CA ASN A 723 -16.33 -4.83 -8.82
C ASN A 723 -17.16 -3.69 -9.43
N LYS A 724 -18.49 -3.79 -9.33
CA LYS A 724 -19.41 -2.69 -9.59
C LYS A 724 -19.67 -1.97 -8.27
N TYR A 725 -18.94 -0.88 -8.03
CA TYR A 725 -19.29 0.14 -7.02
C TYR A 725 -19.56 -0.38 -5.60
N LYS A 726 -18.89 -1.45 -5.16
CA LYS A 726 -18.97 -1.94 -3.77
C LYS A 726 -17.84 -1.33 -2.98
N ARG A 727 -18.00 -1.02 -1.68
CA ARG A 727 -16.87 -0.69 -0.79
C ARG A 727 -16.54 -1.90 0.11
N PRO A 728 -15.28 -2.06 0.53
CA PRO A 728 -14.86 -3.08 1.52
C PRO A 728 -15.78 -3.13 2.75
N SER A 729 -16.16 -1.93 3.20
CA SER A 729 -16.97 -1.65 4.37
C SER A 729 -18.44 -2.07 4.31
N ASP A 730 -19.00 -2.34 3.12
CA ASP A 730 -20.45 -2.54 3.00
C ASP A 730 -20.91 -3.91 3.53
N ILE A 731 -19.98 -4.87 3.66
CA ILE A 731 -20.24 -6.21 4.18
C ILE A 731 -20.54 -6.14 5.68
N ALA A 732 -21.61 -6.80 6.12
CA ALA A 732 -21.90 -6.98 7.54
C ALA A 732 -22.56 -8.34 7.79
N LEU A 733 -22.25 -8.96 8.93
CA LEU A 733 -22.90 -10.17 9.42
C LEU A 733 -23.89 -9.78 10.52
N ALA A 734 -25.13 -10.25 10.45
CA ALA A 734 -26.09 -10.10 11.53
C ALA A 734 -26.60 -11.45 12.04
N LEU A 735 -26.72 -11.56 13.36
CA LEU A 735 -27.25 -12.73 14.06
C LEU A 735 -28.52 -12.32 14.80
N VAL A 736 -29.61 -13.04 14.55
CA VAL A 736 -30.86 -12.91 15.31
C VAL A 736 -30.95 -14.10 16.26
N THR A 737 -31.06 -13.83 17.55
CA THR A 737 -31.09 -14.88 18.58
C THR A 737 -32.49 -15.22 19.06
N SER A 738 -32.64 -16.35 19.75
CA SER A 738 -33.89 -16.81 20.35
C SER A 738 -34.48 -15.87 21.40
N LYS A 739 -33.65 -15.02 22.00
CA LYS A 739 -34.06 -13.95 22.92
C LYS A 739 -34.39 -12.64 22.21
N GLY A 740 -34.42 -12.63 20.88
CA GLY A 740 -34.75 -11.46 20.07
C GLY A 740 -33.63 -10.42 19.93
N ARG A 741 -32.39 -10.74 20.36
CA ARG A 741 -31.24 -9.84 20.15
C ARG A 741 -30.88 -9.81 18.68
N LYS A 742 -30.61 -8.60 18.17
CA LYS A 742 -30.06 -8.37 16.83
C LYS A 742 -28.61 -7.92 16.97
N ILE A 743 -27.69 -8.83 16.74
CA ILE A 743 -26.27 -8.57 16.82
C ILE A 743 -25.79 -8.27 15.41
N VAL A 744 -25.15 -7.13 15.17
CA VAL A 744 -24.58 -6.81 13.86
C VAL A 744 -23.09 -6.52 13.95
N ALA A 745 -22.32 -7.23 13.14
CA ALA A 745 -20.89 -7.09 12.96
C ALA A 745 -20.59 -6.50 11.58
N GLY A 746 -20.22 -5.23 11.52
CA GLY A 746 -19.87 -4.53 10.28
C GLY A 746 -20.16 -3.04 10.32
N SER A 747 -19.79 -2.35 9.24
CA SER A 747 -19.95 -0.89 9.14
C SER A 747 -21.40 -0.47 9.23
N PHE A 748 -21.65 0.70 9.82
CA PHE A 748 -22.95 1.33 9.89
C PHE A 748 -23.33 1.92 8.52
N PRO A 749 -24.53 1.62 7.99
CA PRO A 749 -24.86 1.93 6.59
C PRO A 749 -25.00 3.43 6.34
N ASP A 750 -25.57 4.22 7.25
CA ASP A 750 -25.89 5.63 6.96
C ASP A 750 -24.70 6.61 7.09
N HIS A 751 -23.48 6.11 7.30
CA HIS A 751 -22.26 6.93 7.40
C HIS A 751 -22.00 7.83 6.18
N HIS A 752 -22.66 7.56 5.05
CA HIS A 752 -22.48 8.26 3.77
C HIS A 752 -23.74 8.93 3.19
N GLY A 753 -24.81 9.01 3.96
CA GLY A 753 -26.09 9.56 3.51
C GLY A 753 -26.93 8.59 2.67
N GLN A 754 -28.24 8.68 2.84
CA GLN A 754 -29.24 7.76 2.26
C GLN A 754 -29.37 7.84 0.73
N HIS A 755 -28.75 8.83 0.08
CA HIS A 755 -28.90 9.12 -1.35
C HIS A 755 -27.66 8.82 -2.21
N SER A 756 -26.63 8.16 -1.68
CA SER A 756 -25.49 7.76 -2.50
C SER A 756 -25.86 6.61 -3.46
N SER A 757 -25.24 6.57 -4.64
CA SER A 757 -25.40 5.48 -5.62
C SER A 757 -25.04 4.09 -5.06
N TYR A 758 -24.35 4.04 -3.91
CA TYR A 758 -23.90 2.84 -3.19
C TYR A 758 -24.99 2.15 -2.36
N SER A 759 -26.10 2.84 -2.01
CA SER A 759 -27.16 2.27 -1.14
C SER A 759 -27.84 1.04 -1.74
N LYS A 760 -27.86 0.93 -3.08
CA LYS A 760 -28.45 -0.20 -3.82
C LYS A 760 -27.73 -1.54 -3.56
N HIS A 761 -26.50 -1.51 -3.07
CA HIS A 761 -25.67 -2.69 -2.82
C HIS A 761 -25.70 -3.16 -1.35
N ARG A 762 -26.58 -2.60 -0.51
CA ARG A 762 -26.68 -2.90 0.94
C ARG A 762 -27.92 -3.69 1.32
N HIS A 763 -28.33 -4.64 0.48
CA HIS A 763 -29.42 -5.55 0.81
C HIS A 763 -28.96 -6.62 1.80
N TRP A 764 -29.90 -7.13 2.59
CA TRP A 764 -29.68 -8.22 3.53
C TRP A 764 -30.18 -9.53 2.92
N ASP A 765 -29.31 -10.53 2.88
CA ASP A 765 -29.63 -11.88 2.48
C ASP A 765 -29.74 -12.77 3.74
N LEU A 766 -30.83 -13.52 3.86
CA LEU A 766 -30.94 -14.58 4.85
C LEU A 766 -30.12 -15.79 4.38
N VAL A 767 -29.09 -16.14 5.15
CA VAL A 767 -28.11 -17.19 4.79
C VAL A 767 -28.46 -18.52 5.44
N ALA A 768 -28.86 -18.50 6.71
CA ALA A 768 -29.22 -19.70 7.46
C ALA A 768 -30.31 -19.42 8.49
N LYS A 769 -31.17 -20.41 8.74
CA LYS A 769 -32.28 -20.30 9.71
C LYS A 769 -32.57 -21.64 10.39
N THR A 770 -32.83 -21.61 11.68
CA THR A 770 -33.31 -22.75 12.49
C THR A 770 -34.48 -22.33 13.38
N SER A 771 -35.42 -23.24 13.61
CA SER A 771 -36.53 -23.04 14.56
C SER A 771 -36.21 -23.54 15.97
N ALA A 772 -35.27 -24.47 16.12
CA ALA A 772 -34.85 -25.05 17.40
C ALA A 772 -33.37 -24.77 17.67
N ASN A 773 -32.91 -25.07 18.89
CA ASN A 773 -31.49 -25.06 19.24
C ASN A 773 -30.75 -26.22 18.54
N ALA A 774 -30.64 -26.11 17.22
CA ALA A 774 -29.99 -27.07 16.34
C ALA A 774 -28.74 -26.41 15.71
N PRO A 775 -27.68 -27.19 15.47
CA PRO A 775 -26.47 -26.69 14.81
C PRO A 775 -26.78 -26.14 13.41
N LEU A 776 -26.32 -24.91 13.14
CA LEU A 776 -26.45 -24.25 11.84
C LEU A 776 -25.08 -24.16 11.18
N GLN A 777 -24.90 -24.86 10.07
CA GLN A 777 -23.62 -24.87 9.33
C GLN A 777 -23.60 -23.82 8.23
N VAL A 778 -22.56 -23.00 8.25
CA VAL A 778 -22.18 -22.06 7.20
C VAL A 778 -20.72 -22.31 6.85
N PHE A 779 -20.37 -22.15 5.59
CA PHE A 779 -19.00 -22.25 5.11
C PHE A 779 -18.51 -20.87 4.69
N PHE A 780 -17.26 -20.53 4.98
CA PHE A 780 -16.68 -19.28 4.54
C PHE A 780 -15.19 -19.44 4.23
N SER A 781 -14.66 -18.62 3.32
CA SER A 781 -13.23 -18.59 3.04
C SER A 781 -12.57 -17.44 3.79
N PRO A 782 -11.70 -17.68 4.78
CA PRO A 782 -10.86 -16.62 5.33
C PRO A 782 -9.91 -16.06 4.25
N SER A 783 -9.55 -14.78 4.38
CA SER A 783 -8.62 -14.09 3.48
C SER A 783 -8.02 -12.88 4.19
N ASP A 784 -6.82 -12.45 3.79
CA ASP A 784 -6.18 -11.22 4.27
C ASP A 784 -6.84 -9.93 3.74
N HIS A 785 -7.72 -10.08 2.75
CA HIS A 785 -8.32 -9.00 1.97
C HIS A 785 -9.85 -9.18 1.88
N GLY A 786 -10.47 -9.51 3.02
CA GLY A 786 -11.91 -9.70 3.15
C GLY A 786 -12.40 -11.07 2.66
N ILE A 787 -13.41 -11.65 3.31
CA ILE A 787 -13.97 -12.97 2.97
C ILE A 787 -14.53 -12.96 1.53
N PRO A 788 -13.93 -13.69 0.56
CA PRO A 788 -14.42 -13.69 -0.83
C PRO A 788 -15.76 -14.41 -1.00
N LEU A 789 -15.96 -15.51 -0.26
CA LEU A 789 -17.06 -16.44 -0.46
C LEU A 789 -17.61 -16.96 0.86
N ILE A 790 -18.94 -16.93 0.97
CA ILE A 790 -19.73 -17.62 2.00
C ILE A 790 -20.68 -18.59 1.29
N ALA A 791 -20.80 -19.81 1.79
CA ALA A 791 -21.72 -20.82 1.27
C ALA A 791 -22.58 -21.41 2.38
N ALA A 792 -23.84 -21.64 2.11
CA ALA A 792 -24.78 -22.23 3.07
C ALA A 792 -25.82 -23.10 2.36
N THR A 793 -26.52 -23.95 3.10
CA THR A 793 -27.61 -24.75 2.54
C THR A 793 -28.76 -23.84 2.11
N ARG A 794 -29.25 -24.06 0.88
CA ARG A 794 -30.34 -23.29 0.28
C ARG A 794 -31.61 -23.42 1.12
N LEU A 795 -32.19 -22.27 1.47
CA LEU A 795 -33.48 -22.18 2.12
C LEU A 795 -34.61 -22.43 1.10
N ALA A 796 -35.68 -23.11 1.51
CA ALA A 796 -36.84 -23.30 0.64
C ALA A 796 -37.58 -21.97 0.43
N ASP A 797 -37.99 -21.69 -0.81
CA ASP A 797 -38.61 -20.41 -1.23
C ASP A 797 -39.97 -20.08 -0.55
N ASN A 798 -40.53 -20.99 0.26
CA ASN A 798 -41.87 -20.88 0.86
C ASN A 798 -41.93 -20.05 2.14
N HIS A 799 -40.90 -19.27 2.48
CA HIS A 799 -40.91 -18.47 3.70
C HIS A 799 -41.37 -17.03 3.43
N THR A 800 -42.40 -16.60 4.17
CA THR A 800 -42.71 -15.18 4.36
C THR A 800 -41.42 -14.51 4.83
N ALA A 801 -40.81 -13.68 3.98
CA ALA A 801 -39.49 -13.10 4.26
C ALA A 801 -39.54 -12.39 5.63
N ALA A 802 -38.82 -12.93 6.62
CA ALA A 802 -38.64 -12.25 7.89
C ALA A 802 -38.06 -10.86 7.59
N PRO A 803 -38.50 -9.80 8.28
CA PRO A 803 -38.00 -8.47 8.01
C PRO A 803 -36.49 -8.45 8.26
N PRO A 804 -35.71 -7.80 7.36
CA PRO A 804 -34.26 -7.76 7.51
C PRO A 804 -33.87 -7.08 8.84
N PRO A 805 -32.71 -7.45 9.41
CA PRO A 805 -32.24 -6.83 10.64
C PRO A 805 -31.98 -5.33 10.40
N SER A 806 -32.53 -4.51 11.29
CA SER A 806 -32.31 -3.06 11.31
C SER A 806 -31.12 -2.74 12.22
N GLN A 807 -30.22 -1.88 11.75
CA GLN A 807 -29.19 -1.25 12.60
C GLN A 807 -29.70 0.15 12.94
N THR A 808 -30.30 0.31 14.13
CA THR A 808 -30.79 1.61 14.59
C THR A 808 -29.95 2.03 15.80
N PRO A 809 -29.22 3.15 15.72
CA PRO A 809 -28.49 3.68 16.86
C PRO A 809 -29.48 4.27 17.87
N LEU A 810 -29.08 4.34 19.13
CA LEU A 810 -29.88 4.99 20.17
C LEU A 810 -29.70 6.52 20.10
N GLY A 811 -28.47 6.96 19.83
CA GLY A 811 -28.09 8.36 19.70
C GLY A 811 -27.93 8.84 18.26
N THR A 812 -27.56 10.11 18.12
CA THR A 812 -27.22 10.68 16.81
C THR A 812 -25.85 10.16 16.36
N MET A 813 -25.76 9.67 15.12
CA MET A 813 -24.49 9.22 14.54
C MET A 813 -23.46 10.37 14.57
N PRO A 814 -22.24 10.13 15.10
CA PRO A 814 -21.18 11.12 15.13
C PRO A 814 -20.66 11.45 13.73
N ARG A 815 -20.19 12.69 13.53
CA ARG A 815 -19.56 13.12 12.28
C ARG A 815 -18.10 12.63 12.23
N PHE A 816 -17.87 11.53 11.54
CA PHE A 816 -16.53 11.04 11.22
C PHE A 816 -16.14 11.39 9.78
N ASN A 817 -14.85 11.27 9.46
CA ASN A 817 -14.38 11.41 8.08
C ASN A 817 -15.09 10.35 7.21
N PRO A 818 -15.83 10.75 6.16
CA PRO A 818 -16.55 9.80 5.32
C PRO A 818 -15.60 8.74 4.72
N LEU A 819 -14.32 9.03 4.52
CA LEU A 819 -13.42 8.05 3.88
C LEU A 819 -13.13 6.78 4.70
N HIS A 820 -13.56 6.69 5.95
CA HIS A 820 -13.31 5.54 6.84
C HIS A 820 -14.61 4.82 7.25
N THR A 821 -14.48 3.54 7.60
CA THR A 821 -15.62 2.76 8.12
C THR A 821 -15.92 3.14 9.55
N LEU A 822 -17.20 3.07 9.91
CA LEU A 822 -17.65 3.34 11.25
C LEU A 822 -18.55 2.22 11.74
N HIS A 823 -18.10 1.52 12.76
CA HIS A 823 -18.83 0.45 13.41
C HIS A 823 -19.57 1.00 14.63
N TYR A 824 -20.67 0.32 14.97
CA TYR A 824 -21.55 0.69 16.06
C TYR A 824 -21.72 -0.48 17.02
N SER A 825 -21.60 -0.20 18.31
CA SER A 825 -21.92 -1.14 19.39
C SER A 825 -22.47 -0.39 20.59
N SER A 826 -23.30 -1.06 21.39
CA SER A 826 -23.83 -0.49 22.64
C SER A 826 -23.98 -1.56 23.71
N ALA A 827 -23.94 -1.14 24.97
CA ALA A 827 -24.14 -2.02 26.14
C ALA A 827 -24.78 -1.25 27.30
N SER A 828 -25.63 -1.93 28.08
CA SER A 828 -26.23 -1.35 29.27
C SER A 828 -25.17 -1.09 30.34
N LEU A 829 -25.27 0.03 31.05
CA LEU A 829 -24.45 0.32 32.23
C LEU A 829 -25.11 -0.12 33.54
N GLU A 830 -26.32 -0.67 33.46
CA GLU A 830 -27.08 -1.15 34.61
C GLU A 830 -26.67 -2.56 35.03
N ASN A 831 -26.70 -2.82 36.33
CA ASN A 831 -26.46 -4.15 36.91
C ASN A 831 -25.12 -4.81 36.53
N ILE A 832 -24.12 -4.00 36.15
CA ILE A 832 -22.75 -4.46 35.91
C ILE A 832 -22.13 -4.91 37.24
N THR A 833 -21.40 -6.02 37.20
CA THR A 833 -20.56 -6.53 38.29
C THR A 833 -19.08 -6.28 38.03
N GLU A 834 -18.63 -6.46 36.78
CA GLU A 834 -17.24 -6.30 36.37
C GLU A 834 -17.12 -5.67 34.98
N VAL A 835 -16.05 -4.91 34.77
CA VAL A 835 -15.66 -4.33 33.47
C VAL A 835 -14.26 -4.82 33.10
N LEU A 836 -14.13 -5.48 31.95
CA LEU A 836 -12.84 -5.86 31.38
C LEU A 836 -12.43 -4.87 30.29
N VAL A 837 -11.22 -4.34 30.41
CA VAL A 837 -10.66 -3.37 29.46
C VAL A 837 -9.71 -4.07 28.48
N CYS A 838 -9.96 -3.94 27.19
CA CYS A 838 -9.07 -4.47 26.14
C CYS A 838 -8.19 -3.34 25.60
N LYS A 839 -6.87 -3.41 25.82
CA LYS A 839 -5.89 -2.47 25.21
C LYS A 839 -5.24 -3.09 23.98
N SER A 840 -5.00 -2.27 22.95
CA SER A 840 -4.34 -2.79 21.76
C SER A 840 -2.89 -3.20 22.05
N LYS A 841 -2.51 -4.38 21.55
CA LYS A 841 -1.12 -4.88 21.57
C LYS A 841 -0.29 -4.39 20.37
N ASN A 842 -0.92 -3.78 19.37
CA ASN A 842 -0.27 -3.32 18.15
C ASN A 842 0.62 -2.09 18.44
N LYS A 843 1.81 -2.06 17.84
CA LYS A 843 2.71 -0.89 17.93
C LYS A 843 2.13 0.35 17.24
N ARG A 844 1.32 0.18 16.19
CA ARG A 844 0.67 1.28 15.46
C ARG A 844 -0.45 1.95 16.27
N ASP A 845 -1.03 1.23 17.23
CA ASP A 845 -2.10 1.73 18.10
C ASP A 845 -1.56 2.36 19.39
N THR A 846 -0.42 3.04 19.27
CA THR A 846 0.17 3.79 20.37
C THR A 846 -0.07 5.28 20.17
N GLY A 847 -0.60 5.94 21.19
CA GLY A 847 -0.70 7.39 21.26
C GLY A 847 0.52 7.96 21.99
N VAL A 848 0.80 9.25 21.80
CA VAL A 848 1.84 9.96 22.55
C VAL A 848 1.19 11.09 23.35
N ILE A 849 1.44 11.10 24.66
CA ILE A 849 1.15 12.21 25.56
C ILE A 849 2.31 13.18 25.44
N ARG A 850 2.03 14.45 25.20
CA ARG A 850 3.05 15.51 25.18
C ARG A 850 2.76 16.44 26.33
N HIS A 851 3.69 16.58 27.26
CA HIS A 851 3.59 17.59 28.32
C HIS A 851 4.77 18.55 28.23
N PHE A 852 4.51 19.85 28.37
CA PHE A 852 5.58 20.82 28.54
C PHE A 852 5.97 20.84 30.02
N ASP A 853 7.13 20.28 30.33
CA ASP A 853 7.75 20.33 31.64
C ASP A 853 8.26 21.76 31.86
N LEU A 854 7.51 22.54 32.63
CA LEU A 854 7.77 23.96 32.91
C LEU A 854 9.09 24.16 33.65
N GLU A 855 9.44 23.25 34.57
CA GLU A 855 10.67 23.35 35.38
C GLU A 855 11.92 23.15 34.53
N ASN A 856 11.87 22.21 33.58
CA ASN A 856 13.00 21.90 32.71
C ASN A 856 12.90 22.52 31.31
N SER A 857 11.87 23.33 31.05
CA SER A 857 11.59 23.98 29.76
C SER A 857 11.68 23.03 28.56
N ARG A 858 11.16 21.81 28.69
CA ARG A 858 11.25 20.76 27.68
C ARG A 858 9.90 20.12 27.39
N MET A 859 9.72 19.67 26.15
CA MET A 859 8.63 18.78 25.80
C MET A 859 9.00 17.36 26.22
N VAL A 860 8.18 16.75 27.07
CA VAL A 860 8.30 15.34 27.43
C VAL A 860 7.19 14.57 26.73
N GLU A 861 7.58 13.51 26.04
CA GLU A 861 6.69 12.63 25.30
C GLU A 861 6.55 11.29 26.04
N SER A 862 5.33 10.90 26.42
CA SER A 862 5.04 9.62 27.09
C SER A 862 4.09 8.78 26.22
N PRO A 863 4.53 7.64 25.67
CA PRO A 863 3.67 6.79 24.85
C PRO A 863 2.65 6.04 25.71
N TYR A 864 1.47 5.77 25.15
CA TYR A 864 0.44 4.92 25.75
C TYR A 864 -0.24 4.06 24.68
N LYS A 865 -0.92 2.99 25.10
CA LYS A 865 -1.69 2.11 24.21
C LYS A 865 -3.16 2.54 24.18
N LYS A 866 -3.76 2.62 22.99
CA LYS A 866 -5.20 2.93 22.84
C LYS A 866 -6.05 1.79 23.45
N VAL A 867 -7.17 2.15 24.08
CA VAL A 867 -8.21 1.18 24.50
C VAL A 867 -9.02 0.80 23.26
N ALA A 868 -9.08 -0.49 22.96
CA ALA A 868 -9.70 -1.02 21.75
C ALA A 868 -11.19 -1.33 21.96
N GLY A 869 -11.58 -1.85 23.12
CA GLY A 869 -12.96 -2.20 23.46
C GLY A 869 -13.13 -2.63 24.91
N LEU A 870 -14.36 -2.89 25.31
CA LEU A 870 -14.75 -3.29 26.67
C LEU A 870 -15.66 -4.51 26.65
N LEU A 871 -15.58 -5.33 27.71
CA LEU A 871 -16.54 -6.40 27.99
C LEU A 871 -17.13 -6.18 29.38
N PHE A 872 -18.46 -6.17 29.45
CA PHE A 872 -19.25 -6.02 30.67
C PHE A 872 -19.80 -7.37 31.10
N ARG A 873 -19.71 -7.66 32.40
CA ARG A 873 -20.37 -8.80 33.05
C ARG A 873 -21.49 -8.30 33.95
N TYR A 874 -22.66 -8.91 33.84
CA TYR A 874 -23.85 -8.50 34.58
C TYR A 874 -24.16 -9.46 35.72
N ALA A 875 -24.97 -9.00 36.68
CA ALA A 875 -25.34 -9.78 37.87
C ALA A 875 -26.15 -11.06 37.55
N ASP A 876 -26.83 -11.10 36.39
CA ASP A 876 -27.57 -12.26 35.89
C ASP A 876 -26.67 -13.30 35.17
N GLY A 877 -25.35 -13.06 35.14
CA GLY A 877 -24.38 -13.90 34.45
C GLY A 877 -24.25 -13.61 32.95
N SER A 878 -25.04 -12.70 32.40
CA SER A 878 -24.94 -12.30 31.00
C SER A 878 -23.70 -11.43 30.75
N GLN A 879 -23.34 -11.28 29.47
CA GLN A 879 -22.19 -10.48 29.04
C GLN A 879 -22.53 -9.64 27.80
N ALA A 880 -21.92 -8.46 27.69
CA ALA A 880 -22.00 -7.62 26.50
C ALA A 880 -20.65 -6.96 26.20
N SER A 881 -20.32 -6.79 24.92
CA SER A 881 -19.06 -6.21 24.48
C SER A 881 -19.31 -4.98 23.62
N VAL A 882 -18.41 -3.99 23.72
CA VAL A 882 -18.38 -2.80 22.86
C VAL A 882 -16.98 -2.57 22.30
N GLY A 883 -16.90 -1.97 21.11
CA GLY A 883 -15.63 -1.73 20.42
C GLY A 883 -14.91 -3.03 19.99
N CYS A 884 -13.60 -2.92 19.78
CA CYS A 884 -12.73 -4.03 19.42
C CYS A 884 -12.22 -4.78 20.68
N PHE A 885 -12.99 -5.78 21.15
CA PHE A 885 -12.62 -6.61 22.29
C PHE A 885 -11.98 -7.94 21.90
N ARG A 886 -10.88 -8.31 22.58
CA ARG A 886 -10.18 -9.60 22.43
C ARG A 886 -9.72 -10.13 23.79
N PHE A 887 -10.01 -11.39 24.10
CA PHE A 887 -9.78 -11.97 25.43
C PHE A 887 -8.31 -11.97 25.86
N ASP A 888 -7.37 -12.34 24.99
CA ASP A 888 -5.93 -12.32 25.30
C ASP A 888 -5.37 -10.91 25.55
N CYS A 889 -6.10 -9.86 25.15
CA CYS A 889 -5.77 -8.43 25.34
C CYS A 889 -6.51 -7.79 26.53
N ALA A 890 -7.34 -8.56 27.23
CA ALA A 890 -8.07 -8.06 28.39
C ALA A 890 -7.11 -7.84 29.57
N GLU A 891 -7.24 -6.69 30.22
CA GLU A 891 -6.58 -6.39 31.49
C GLU A 891 -7.34 -7.03 32.65
N MET A 892 -6.83 -6.86 33.87
CA MET A 892 -7.51 -7.36 35.06
C MET A 892 -8.92 -6.75 35.17
N PRO A 893 -9.94 -7.55 35.51
CA PRO A 893 -11.31 -7.05 35.66
C PRO A 893 -11.39 -5.94 36.71
N LEU A 894 -12.05 -4.85 36.35
CA LEU A 894 -12.40 -3.78 37.26
C LEU A 894 -13.73 -4.16 37.92
N ALA A 895 -13.69 -4.53 39.20
CA ALA A 895 -14.89 -4.82 39.97
C ALA A 895 -15.67 -3.53 40.23
N ARG A 896 -17.01 -3.60 40.14
CA ARG A 896 -17.87 -2.49 40.55
C ARG A 896 -17.67 -2.22 42.04
N ASP A 897 -17.02 -1.11 42.34
CA ASP A 897 -16.89 -0.56 43.70
C ASP A 897 -18.14 0.29 44.04
N ALA A 898 -18.22 0.86 45.24
CA ALA A 898 -19.22 1.86 45.65
C ALA A 898 -19.09 3.21 44.88
N SER A 899 -18.43 3.21 43.72
CA SER A 899 -18.17 4.40 42.91
C SER A 899 -19.42 4.90 42.19
N ARG A 900 -19.41 6.18 41.81
CA ARG A 900 -20.55 6.87 41.19
C ARG A 900 -20.80 6.48 39.73
N GLY A 901 -19.80 5.92 39.03
CA GLY A 901 -19.89 5.59 37.61
C GLY A 901 -18.60 5.04 37.00
N LEU A 902 -18.62 4.85 35.69
CA LEU A 902 -17.48 4.52 34.83
C LEU A 902 -16.79 5.82 34.38
N PHE A 903 -15.48 5.92 34.57
CA PHE A 903 -14.68 7.08 34.15
C PHE A 903 -13.95 6.76 32.85
N VAL A 904 -14.21 7.54 31.81
CA VAL A 904 -13.60 7.39 30.48
C VAL A 904 -12.66 8.56 30.21
N ARG A 905 -11.37 8.28 29.99
CA ARG A 905 -10.39 9.29 29.60
C ARG A 905 -10.31 9.41 28.09
N THR A 906 -10.72 10.56 27.57
CA THR A 906 -10.62 10.90 26.14
C THR A 906 -9.70 12.10 25.94
N ARG A 907 -9.06 12.19 24.77
CA ARG A 907 -8.27 13.36 24.39
C ARG A 907 -9.19 14.40 23.74
N PRO A 908 -9.29 15.64 24.25
CA PRO A 908 -10.10 16.66 23.61
C PRO A 908 -9.46 17.06 22.27
N GLY A 909 -10.19 16.85 21.18
CA GLY A 909 -9.83 17.33 19.85
C GLY A 909 -9.95 18.85 19.75
N LYS A 910 -9.06 19.61 20.40
CA LYS A 910 -8.94 21.07 20.17
C LYS A 910 -8.30 21.41 18.82
N ILE A 911 -7.76 20.41 18.11
CA ILE A 911 -7.33 20.51 16.71
C ILE A 911 -8.31 19.67 15.89
N VAL A 912 -9.10 20.33 15.04
CA VAL A 912 -10.19 19.77 14.20
C VAL A 912 -9.75 18.58 13.30
N GLN A 913 -8.45 18.28 13.23
CA GLN A 913 -7.87 17.26 12.36
C GLN A 913 -7.48 15.94 13.06
N ILE A 914 -7.61 15.80 14.39
CA ILE A 914 -7.28 14.54 15.10
C ILE A 914 -8.56 13.93 15.67
N PRO A 915 -9.02 12.77 15.17
CA PRO A 915 -10.18 12.07 15.71
C PRO A 915 -9.96 11.67 17.19
N PRO A 916 -10.98 11.76 18.06
CA PRO A 916 -10.87 11.35 19.45
C PRO A 916 -10.64 9.84 19.56
N HIS A 917 -9.94 9.42 20.62
CA HIS A 917 -9.83 8.01 21.01
C HIS A 917 -9.76 7.83 22.53
N VAL A 918 -10.14 6.64 23.01
CA VAL A 918 -10.07 6.30 24.45
C VAL A 918 -8.65 5.93 24.86
N ALA A 919 -8.14 6.63 25.87
CA ALA A 919 -6.80 6.44 26.41
C ALA A 919 -6.76 5.60 27.70
N ALA A 920 -7.84 5.64 28.50
CA ALA A 920 -7.98 4.86 29.73
C ALA A 920 -9.44 4.75 30.15
N ILE A 921 -9.75 3.71 30.91
CA ILE A 921 -11.02 3.46 31.59
C ILE A 921 -10.69 3.16 33.05
N ASP A 922 -11.44 3.75 33.97
CA ASP A 922 -11.32 3.51 35.41
C ASP A 922 -12.70 3.54 36.08
N ILE A 923 -12.77 2.98 37.30
CA ILE A 923 -13.96 2.99 38.16
C ILE A 923 -13.82 4.03 39.28
N LYS A 924 -12.60 4.53 39.53
CA LYS A 924 -12.33 5.57 40.53
C LYS A 924 -12.17 6.95 39.88
N PRO A 925 -12.55 8.03 40.59
CA PRO A 925 -12.34 9.39 40.09
C PRO A 925 -10.83 9.65 39.94
N PRO A 926 -10.40 10.34 38.87
CA PRO A 926 -9.00 10.60 38.60
C PRO A 926 -8.40 11.61 39.60
N GLU A 927 -7.17 11.35 40.08
CA GLU A 927 -6.47 12.23 41.04
C GLU A 927 -5.84 13.49 40.42
N ALA A 928 -5.74 13.58 39.08
CA ALA A 928 -5.07 14.69 38.40
C ALA A 928 -5.87 15.22 37.19
N GLU A 929 -6.14 16.53 37.19
CA GLU A 929 -6.60 17.28 36.02
C GLU A 929 -5.39 17.58 35.12
N GLY A 930 -5.37 17.02 33.91
CA GLY A 930 -4.34 17.27 32.88
C GLY A 930 -4.97 17.68 31.54
N GLU A 931 -4.22 17.60 30.44
CA GLU A 931 -4.71 17.93 29.07
C GLU A 931 -5.85 17.02 28.54
N PHE A 932 -6.31 16.04 29.32
CA PHE A 932 -7.36 15.09 28.96
C PHE A 932 -8.69 15.45 29.62
N THR A 933 -9.77 15.15 28.92
CA THR A 933 -11.13 15.23 29.47
C THR A 933 -11.52 13.86 29.98
N TRP A 934 -11.77 13.78 31.28
CA TRP A 934 -12.45 12.63 31.86
C TRP A 934 -13.96 12.84 31.79
N MET A 935 -14.66 11.84 31.29
CA MET A 935 -16.12 11.79 31.29
C MET A 935 -16.56 10.77 32.33
N GLU A 936 -17.39 11.21 33.28
CA GLU A 936 -18.07 10.33 34.24
C GLU A 936 -19.38 9.84 33.61
N MET A 937 -19.58 8.53 33.56
CA MET A 937 -20.79 7.88 33.08
C MET A 937 -21.44 7.12 34.24
N PRO A 938 -22.59 7.58 34.76
CA PRO A 938 -23.34 6.85 35.79
C PRO A 938 -23.62 5.39 35.43
N TRP A 939 -23.76 4.52 36.43
CA TRP A 939 -24.16 3.10 36.30
C TRP A 939 -25.64 2.90 35.91
N THR A 940 -26.17 3.80 35.09
CA THR A 940 -27.57 3.83 34.62
C THR A 940 -27.57 4.15 33.13
N GLY A 941 -28.57 3.68 32.39
CA GLY A 941 -28.65 3.94 30.95
C GLY A 941 -27.68 3.08 30.12
N VAL A 942 -27.33 3.55 28.93
CA VAL A 942 -26.63 2.79 27.88
C VAL A 942 -25.37 3.52 27.42
N LEU A 943 -24.29 2.76 27.29
CA LEU A 943 -23.05 3.16 26.63
C LEU A 943 -23.17 2.89 25.14
N GLU A 944 -23.03 3.93 24.32
CA GLU A 944 -22.83 3.81 22.88
C GLU A 944 -21.36 4.01 22.52
N TRP A 945 -20.86 3.14 21.65
CA TRP A 945 -19.47 3.12 21.20
C TRP A 945 -19.40 3.04 19.68
N TRP A 946 -19.05 4.17 19.07
CA TRP A 946 -18.75 4.29 17.65
C TRP A 946 -17.26 4.20 17.42
N PHE A 947 -16.82 3.40 16.46
CA PHE A 947 -15.40 3.13 16.28
C PHE A 947 -15.00 2.74 14.86
N ASN A 948 -13.77 3.08 14.48
CA ASN A 948 -13.12 2.48 13.32
C ASN A 948 -12.20 1.33 13.80
N PRO A 949 -12.40 0.08 13.32
CA PRO A 949 -11.60 -1.06 13.76
C PRO A 949 -10.11 -0.90 13.50
N ASP A 950 -9.72 -0.35 12.34
CA ASP A 950 -8.31 -0.26 11.92
C ASP A 950 -7.49 0.64 12.82
N ASN A 951 -7.96 1.86 13.05
CA ASN A 951 -7.19 2.90 13.73
C ASN A 951 -7.62 3.16 15.18
N LEU A 952 -8.72 2.55 15.64
CA LEU A 952 -9.34 2.72 16.96
C LEU A 952 -9.74 4.16 17.30
N ASP A 953 -10.02 4.97 16.29
CA ASP A 953 -10.67 6.26 16.49
C ASP A 953 -12.10 6.00 16.97
N THR A 954 -12.51 6.68 18.03
CA THR A 954 -13.73 6.33 18.79
C THR A 954 -14.51 7.57 19.22
N SER A 955 -15.83 7.45 19.20
CA SER A 955 -16.76 8.42 19.77
C SER A 955 -17.68 7.67 20.72
N ILE A 956 -17.76 8.14 21.96
CA ILE A 956 -18.52 7.49 23.02
C ILE A 956 -19.58 8.45 23.53
N THR A 957 -20.80 7.94 23.66
CA THR A 957 -21.96 8.67 24.15
C THR A 957 -22.62 7.87 25.26
N HIS A 958 -23.04 8.57 26.31
CA HIS A 958 -23.84 8.01 27.40
C HIS A 958 -25.28 8.47 27.22
N ILE A 959 -26.21 7.51 27.13
CA ILE A 959 -27.64 7.76 26.92
C ILE A 959 -28.38 7.30 28.18
N LEU A 960 -29.11 8.23 28.79
CA LEU A 960 -29.92 7.98 29.99
C LEU A 960 -31.30 7.41 29.66
#